data_AF-A0A9P8K588-F1
#
_entry.id   AF-A0A9P8K588-F1
#
_cell.length_a   1.000
_cell.length_b   1.000
_cell.length_c   1.000
_cell.angle_alpha   90.00
_cell.angle_beta   90.00
_cell.angle_gamma   90.00
#
_symmetry.space_group_name_H-M   'P 1'
#
loop_
_entity.id
_entity.type
_entity.pdbx_description
1 polymer ?
#
loop_
_entity_poly.entity_id
_entity_poly.type
_entity_poly.pdbx_seq_one_letter_code
_entity_poly.pdbx_strand_id
1 'polypeptide(L)'
;MSLAPFIAQLGAEIDDASEETFLLFSQDIPSQNLGIIDSQAPLLELSIGSRDLSIKQSPTVLNSARGGGTTGAVVWKVTPRFAEWLISPGNILAQHGIVSAESSVLELGSGIAGIVPLTLAPLVQQYIATDQAYALKLLKENIDQNTTSTQTGTRNKKSSKKPNVVPSSNIQIESLDWETDDVDSFLKSNNAPEGPEQEQATFSKQPRHRPVTQFKLALTSLVKKQFSYRSLFLLSLALVLLTVAFTRIASRLSLLTTHFTPLKLPSGLASTRNITSMTMASAKYQKPPQAPPLFTATTESLAKDTKRLLDQSRRIQDQIVNDITPESANFHNVVLPMALDDNKMAIESHIIGFYSAVSTDSKLRDASIEAEKQMDDFGIEASMREDIFKLVDAALKNSKDLDPESQRLLEKDHKGFVRMGLNVPAGPKRDRFKEIKKRLSELSITFQKNLNEEQGGLWFTEQELEGVPKDVLDGLKKGDGDNAGKLWLTFKYPDLFPTLKYCKNPDVRRKVFTSNENKCNENVPLFKEAVVLRDEAARILGYPNHATFRIEDKMAKTPKTVDDFLGDLRTRLAPGGVEELKKLKTLKEKDFKDRGVAEQNDGKYYLWDHRYYDTLMLEHEYQLAQEAIAEYFPLETTIRGMLQIFEELFGLQFVQVTGKDRDSISPTGKGDDIIWHPDVQVFSVWDDEGEGSGFVGYLYLDLHPRDGKYGHAANFNLQPGYIDENGKRRYPATALVCNFSKPTPKKPSLLKHDEVVTLFHELGHGIHDLVSRTTYSRFHGTSTARDFVEAPSQMLENWCWTASQLRSLSHHYSYLSDSYKAAFSESNKSGKQPPETMPDNLIDSIIRTRHVNDALFNLRQLHFGIFDMTVHEGKSHDEIKTLEVSKLYNSLRKEICSLDGPEELGQGFDWGHGQATFGHLIGGYDAGYYGYLSSQVYSADMFYTVFKKDPMNGKEGRRYRHTVLERGGAQDEMQTLEDFLGRKPSTEAFYTELGLS
;
A
#
# COMPACT_ATOMS: atom_id res chain seq x y z
N MET A 1 -18.39 5.33 47.82
CA MET A 1 -16.91 5.16 47.92
C MET A 1 -16.23 6.33 47.20
N SER A 2 -14.92 6.54 47.34
CA SER A 2 -14.18 7.33 46.33
C SER A 2 -13.86 6.45 45.11
N LEU A 3 -13.71 7.05 43.93
CA LEU A 3 -13.62 6.29 42.67
C LEU A 3 -12.35 5.40 42.59
N ALA A 4 -11.19 5.89 43.03
CA ALA A 4 -9.93 5.17 42.93
C ALA A 4 -9.91 3.81 43.66
N PRO A 5 -10.30 3.68 44.95
CA PRO A 5 -10.35 2.37 45.62
C PRO A 5 -11.52 1.47 45.17
N PHE A 6 -12.47 1.98 44.38
CA PHE A 6 -13.42 1.13 43.65
C PHE A 6 -12.78 0.55 42.39
N ILE A 7 -12.13 1.39 41.56
CA ILE A 7 -11.39 0.95 40.37
C ILE A 7 -10.31 -0.08 40.74
N ALA A 8 -9.56 0.16 41.82
CA ALA A 8 -8.54 -0.79 42.32
C ALA A 8 -9.10 -2.13 42.82
N GLN A 9 -10.43 -2.30 42.92
CA GLN A 9 -11.09 -3.58 43.19
C GLN A 9 -11.72 -4.22 41.94
N LEU A 10 -11.76 -3.52 40.79
CA LEU A 10 -12.14 -4.11 39.50
C LEU A 10 -11.02 -4.98 38.91
N GLY A 11 -9.75 -4.64 39.21
CA GLY A 11 -8.58 -5.37 38.75
C GLY A 11 -7.40 -4.44 38.45
N ALA A 12 -6.46 -4.94 37.65
CA ALA A 12 -5.59 -4.07 36.85
C ALA A 12 -6.40 -3.47 35.69
N GLU A 13 -5.86 -2.43 35.05
CA GLU A 13 -6.33 -1.99 33.74
C GLU A 13 -5.98 -3.07 32.70
N ILE A 14 -6.79 -3.21 31.64
CA ILE A 14 -6.61 -4.28 30.67
C ILE A 14 -5.60 -3.84 29.60
N ASP A 15 -4.42 -4.46 29.60
CA ASP A 15 -3.30 -4.10 28.71
C ASP A 15 -3.62 -4.30 27.21
N ASP A 16 -4.37 -5.35 26.84
CA ASP A 16 -4.99 -5.50 25.52
C ASP A 16 -6.48 -5.84 25.63
N ALA A 17 -7.31 -4.81 25.41
CA ALA A 17 -8.77 -4.95 25.43
C ALA A 17 -9.32 -5.86 24.31
N SER A 18 -8.56 -6.10 23.24
CA SER A 18 -8.91 -7.00 22.13
C SER A 18 -8.64 -8.46 22.50
N GLU A 19 -7.51 -8.75 23.15
CA GLU A 19 -7.17 -10.10 23.62
C GLU A 19 -8.17 -10.58 24.69
N GLU A 20 -8.43 -9.78 25.73
CA GLU A 20 -9.44 -10.15 26.75
C GLU A 20 -10.85 -10.23 26.15
N THR A 21 -11.20 -9.40 25.16
CA THR A 21 -12.46 -9.54 24.42
C THR A 21 -12.52 -10.87 23.65
N PHE A 22 -11.42 -11.29 23.02
CA PHE A 22 -11.32 -12.58 22.32
C PHE A 22 -11.39 -13.77 23.30
N LEU A 23 -10.72 -13.69 24.46
CA LEU A 23 -10.83 -14.68 25.53
C LEU A 23 -12.27 -14.78 26.06
N LEU A 24 -12.95 -13.65 26.27
CA LEU A 24 -14.35 -13.60 26.70
C LEU A 24 -15.32 -14.20 25.66
N PHE A 25 -15.07 -14.01 24.36
CA PHE A 25 -15.88 -14.59 23.28
C PHE A 25 -15.56 -16.06 22.95
N SER A 26 -14.40 -16.57 23.37
CA SER A 26 -13.97 -17.96 23.14
C SER A 26 -14.27 -18.91 24.30
N GLN A 27 -14.67 -18.41 25.48
CA GLN A 27 -15.17 -19.24 26.57
C GLN A 27 -16.47 -19.99 26.21
N ASP A 28 -16.50 -21.29 26.52
CA ASP A 28 -17.72 -22.09 26.42
C ASP A 28 -18.82 -21.59 27.36
N ILE A 29 -20.07 -21.66 26.90
CA ILE A 29 -21.26 -21.28 27.65
C ILE A 29 -22.03 -22.56 28.02
N PRO A 30 -22.29 -22.84 29.31
CA PRO A 30 -22.99 -24.03 29.74
C PRO A 30 -24.38 -24.22 29.10
N SER A 31 -24.49 -25.27 28.27
CA SER A 31 -25.70 -26.07 28.06
C SER A 31 -27.00 -25.43 27.51
N GLN A 32 -27.01 -24.17 27.05
CA GLN A 32 -28.17 -23.58 26.34
C GLN A 32 -27.96 -23.33 24.84
N ASN A 33 -26.85 -23.81 24.27
CA ASN A 33 -26.61 -23.86 22.82
C ASN A 33 -26.73 -22.50 22.08
N LEU A 34 -26.28 -21.42 22.74
CA LEU A 34 -26.41 -20.03 22.28
C LEU A 34 -25.40 -19.65 21.18
N GLY A 35 -25.45 -20.37 20.07
CA GLY A 35 -24.95 -19.91 18.76
C GLY A 35 -26.15 -19.62 17.86
N ILE A 36 -26.25 -18.39 17.35
CA ILE A 36 -27.37 -17.86 16.55
C ILE A 36 -28.73 -18.37 17.06
N ILE A 37 -29.22 -17.77 18.16
CA ILE A 37 -30.63 -17.96 18.55
C ILE A 37 -31.51 -17.67 17.33
N ASP A 38 -32.50 -18.52 17.09
CA ASP A 38 -33.38 -18.42 15.92
C ASP A 38 -33.94 -17.01 15.75
N SER A 39 -33.41 -16.31 14.75
CA SER A 39 -33.78 -14.94 14.39
C SER A 39 -35.21 -14.81 13.82
N GLN A 40 -35.94 -15.93 13.72
CA GLN A 40 -37.35 -16.01 13.34
C GLN A 40 -38.26 -16.45 14.51
N ALA A 41 -37.71 -16.85 15.66
CA ALA A 41 -38.49 -17.33 16.79
C ALA A 41 -39.22 -16.18 17.53
N PRO A 42 -40.57 -16.19 17.63
CA PRO A 42 -41.32 -15.10 18.25
C PRO A 42 -41.18 -15.02 19.78
N LEU A 43 -40.67 -16.08 20.41
CA LEU A 43 -40.45 -16.21 21.85
C LEU A 43 -39.14 -16.96 22.08
N LEU A 44 -38.32 -16.47 23.01
CA LEU A 44 -37.05 -17.06 23.42
C LEU A 44 -37.12 -17.42 24.91
N GLU A 45 -36.76 -18.64 25.27
CA GLU A 45 -36.65 -19.08 26.68
C GLU A 45 -35.17 -19.20 27.04
N LEU A 46 -34.72 -18.49 28.08
CA LEU A 46 -33.32 -18.43 28.52
C LEU A 46 -33.22 -18.54 30.04
N SER A 47 -32.21 -19.24 30.56
CA SER A 47 -31.91 -19.28 32.01
C SER A 47 -30.68 -18.44 32.32
N ILE A 48 -30.84 -17.39 33.12
CA ILE A 48 -29.77 -16.49 33.56
C ILE A 48 -29.54 -16.71 35.07
N GLY A 49 -28.44 -17.39 35.41
CA GLY A 49 -28.11 -17.78 36.78
C GLY A 49 -29.15 -18.70 37.42
N SER A 50 -30.12 -18.10 38.13
CA SER A 50 -31.23 -18.81 38.79
C SER A 50 -32.63 -18.33 38.39
N ARG A 51 -32.73 -17.52 37.32
CA ARG A 51 -33.98 -17.03 36.73
C ARG A 51 -34.16 -17.60 35.33
N ASP A 52 -35.30 -18.23 35.09
CA ASP A 52 -35.78 -18.49 33.72
C ASP A 52 -36.50 -17.24 33.20
N LEU A 53 -36.28 -16.89 31.94
CA LEU A 53 -36.78 -15.68 31.28
C LEU A 53 -37.40 -16.02 29.91
N SER A 54 -38.66 -15.61 29.73
CA SER A 54 -39.45 -15.77 28.50
C SER A 54 -39.53 -14.43 27.75
N ILE A 55 -38.79 -14.30 26.65
CA ILE A 55 -38.55 -13.02 25.96
C ILE A 55 -39.23 -13.01 24.59
N LYS A 56 -40.22 -12.11 24.39
CA LYS A 56 -40.87 -11.93 23.10
C LYS A 56 -40.01 -11.09 22.16
N GLN A 57 -39.90 -11.52 20.91
CA GLN A 57 -39.28 -10.72 19.83
C GLN A 57 -40.35 -9.90 19.07
N SER A 58 -39.94 -8.78 18.47
CA SER A 58 -40.82 -7.92 17.66
C SER A 58 -41.18 -8.58 16.31
N PRO A 59 -42.46 -8.85 16.00
CA PRO A 59 -42.83 -9.50 14.74
C PRO A 59 -42.45 -8.69 13.48
N THR A 60 -42.44 -7.36 13.57
CA THR A 60 -41.95 -6.45 12.51
C THR A 60 -40.49 -6.74 12.14
N VAL A 61 -39.73 -7.25 13.10
CA VAL A 61 -38.27 -7.36 13.04
C VAL A 61 -37.81 -8.74 12.58
N LEU A 62 -38.53 -9.79 12.99
CA LEU A 62 -38.37 -11.15 12.45
C LEU A 62 -38.59 -11.15 10.92
N ASN A 63 -39.56 -10.37 10.44
CA ASN A 63 -39.92 -10.24 9.02
C ASN A 63 -39.04 -9.23 8.23
N SER A 64 -37.88 -8.78 8.78
CA SER A 64 -37.01 -7.79 8.13
C SER A 64 -36.11 -8.41 7.05
N ALA A 65 -36.38 -8.12 5.78
CA ALA A 65 -35.66 -8.68 4.63
C ALA A 65 -34.34 -7.97 4.27
N ARG A 66 -33.68 -7.28 5.22
CA ARG A 66 -32.39 -6.60 4.97
C ARG A 66 -31.23 -7.60 5.06
N GLY A 67 -30.52 -7.80 3.94
CA GLY A 67 -29.23 -8.49 3.95
C GLY A 67 -28.21 -7.71 4.78
N GLY A 68 -27.55 -8.38 5.73
CA GLY A 68 -26.87 -7.71 6.84
C GLY A 68 -27.81 -7.55 8.04
N GLY A 69 -27.82 -8.56 8.90
CA GLY A 69 -28.80 -8.73 9.98
C GLY A 69 -28.84 -7.54 10.93
N THR A 70 -29.87 -6.72 10.81
CA THR A 70 -30.11 -5.56 11.67
C THR A 70 -31.48 -5.69 12.34
N THR A 71 -31.49 -5.64 13.67
CA THR A 71 -32.63 -5.65 14.60
C THR A 71 -33.41 -6.96 14.84
N GLY A 72 -33.16 -8.06 14.10
CA GLY A 72 -33.42 -9.41 14.64
C GLY A 72 -32.62 -9.63 15.93
N ALA A 73 -33.17 -10.29 16.96
CA ALA A 73 -32.51 -10.33 18.27
C ALA A 73 -31.31 -11.28 18.33
N VAL A 74 -30.18 -10.82 17.80
CA VAL A 74 -28.86 -11.40 18.05
C VAL A 74 -28.53 -11.16 19.53
N VAL A 75 -28.88 -12.14 20.37
CA VAL A 75 -28.30 -12.28 21.70
C VAL A 75 -26.84 -12.66 21.51
N TRP A 76 -25.95 -11.69 21.68
CA TRP A 76 -24.51 -11.93 21.65
C TRP A 76 -24.14 -12.91 22.76
N LYS A 77 -23.20 -13.83 22.47
CA LYS A 77 -22.71 -14.84 23.43
C LYS A 77 -22.37 -14.27 24.82
N VAL A 78 -21.84 -13.05 24.85
CA VAL A 78 -21.45 -12.35 26.09
C VAL A 78 -22.64 -11.81 26.90
N THR A 79 -23.78 -11.49 26.29
CA THR A 79 -24.90 -10.82 26.98
C THR A 79 -25.47 -11.66 28.14
N PRO A 80 -25.71 -12.98 27.99
CA PRO A 80 -26.10 -13.84 29.11
C PRO A 80 -25.05 -13.92 30.22
N ARG A 81 -23.75 -13.94 29.87
CA ARG A 81 -22.64 -13.98 30.84
C ARG A 81 -22.53 -12.70 31.65
N PHE A 82 -22.65 -11.55 31.00
CA PHE A 82 -22.65 -10.24 31.66
C PHE A 82 -23.88 -10.08 32.57
N ALA A 83 -25.05 -10.53 32.12
CA ALA A 83 -26.26 -10.56 32.94
C ALA A 83 -26.11 -11.49 34.17
N GLU A 84 -25.60 -12.71 33.99
CA GLU A 84 -25.27 -13.65 35.07
C GLU A 84 -24.27 -13.04 36.08
N TRP A 85 -23.24 -12.34 35.59
CA TRP A 85 -22.27 -11.63 36.43
C TRP A 85 -22.91 -10.49 37.24
N LEU A 86 -23.80 -9.68 36.65
CA LEU A 86 -24.49 -8.57 37.33
C LEU A 86 -25.31 -9.05 38.54
N ILE A 87 -25.96 -10.23 38.45
CA ILE A 87 -26.74 -10.82 39.56
C ILE A 87 -25.95 -11.81 40.43
N SER A 88 -24.64 -11.97 40.18
CA SER A 88 -23.83 -12.93 40.93
C SER A 88 -23.79 -12.57 42.43
N PRO A 89 -23.89 -13.55 43.35
CA PRO A 89 -23.87 -13.27 44.78
C PRO A 89 -22.56 -12.61 45.22
N GLY A 90 -22.62 -11.32 45.53
CA GLY A 90 -21.45 -10.51 45.86
C GLY A 90 -20.83 -9.75 44.67
N ASN A 91 -21.57 -9.51 43.58
CA ASN A 91 -21.13 -8.57 42.54
C ASN A 91 -20.68 -7.23 43.16
N ILE A 92 -19.51 -6.74 42.75
CA ILE A 92 -18.85 -5.54 43.30
C ILE A 92 -19.70 -4.26 43.19
N LEU A 93 -20.50 -4.12 42.14
CA LEU A 93 -21.39 -2.97 41.94
C LEU A 93 -22.49 -2.92 43.00
N ALA A 94 -23.01 -4.10 43.40
CA ALA A 94 -23.98 -4.20 44.47
C ALA A 94 -23.33 -4.05 45.86
N GLN A 95 -22.12 -4.58 46.08
CA GLN A 95 -21.41 -4.43 47.36
C GLN A 95 -21.14 -2.96 47.72
N HIS A 96 -20.84 -2.10 46.74
CA HIS A 96 -20.56 -0.68 46.94
C HIS A 96 -21.75 0.26 46.69
N GLY A 97 -22.95 -0.29 46.47
CA GLY A 97 -24.18 0.49 46.27
C GLY A 97 -24.27 1.23 44.93
N ILE A 98 -23.44 0.88 43.95
CA ILE A 98 -23.47 1.46 42.59
C ILE A 98 -24.68 0.93 41.81
N VAL A 99 -24.97 -0.37 41.94
CA VAL A 99 -26.24 -0.98 41.54
C VAL A 99 -27.05 -1.26 42.81
N SER A 100 -28.09 -0.46 43.03
CA SER A 100 -28.96 -0.50 44.20
C SER A 100 -30.38 -0.10 43.81
N ALA A 101 -31.33 -0.27 44.72
CA ALA A 101 -32.71 0.16 44.50
C ALA A 101 -32.84 1.67 44.21
N GLU A 102 -31.89 2.50 44.65
CA GLU A 102 -31.86 3.95 44.41
C GLU A 102 -31.10 4.33 43.12
N SER A 103 -30.57 3.34 42.38
CA SER A 103 -29.80 3.58 41.16
C SER A 103 -30.69 3.76 39.93
N SER A 104 -30.22 4.62 39.01
CA SER A 104 -30.78 4.81 37.66
C SER A 104 -29.78 4.31 36.62
N VAL A 105 -30.22 3.46 35.70
CA VAL A 105 -29.36 2.85 34.67
C VAL A 105 -29.66 3.45 33.30
N LEU A 106 -28.63 3.90 32.58
CA LEU A 106 -28.72 4.41 31.21
C LEU A 106 -28.15 3.39 30.21
N GLU A 107 -28.97 2.93 29.26
CA GLU A 107 -28.60 2.04 28.16
C GLU A 107 -28.55 2.81 26.83
N LEU A 108 -27.37 2.88 26.22
CA LEU A 108 -27.15 3.56 24.93
C LEU A 108 -27.46 2.61 23.75
N GLY A 109 -28.75 2.29 23.61
CA GLY A 109 -29.31 1.43 22.56
C GLY A 109 -29.69 0.04 23.08
N SER A 110 -30.98 -0.30 23.05
CA SER A 110 -31.52 -1.53 23.60
C SER A 110 -31.69 -2.61 22.53
N GLY A 111 -31.03 -3.75 22.69
CA GLY A 111 -31.36 -4.92 21.89
C GLY A 111 -32.81 -5.34 22.18
N ILE A 112 -33.62 -5.60 21.15
CA ILE A 112 -35.08 -5.87 21.25
C ILE A 112 -35.46 -7.04 22.21
N ALA A 113 -34.48 -7.87 22.61
CA ALA A 113 -34.63 -8.92 23.63
C ALA A 113 -34.27 -8.50 25.09
N GLY A 114 -33.57 -7.38 25.32
CA GLY A 114 -33.50 -6.72 26.63
C GLY A 114 -32.97 -7.53 27.84
N ILE A 115 -32.07 -8.49 27.65
CA ILE A 115 -31.62 -9.41 28.74
C ILE A 115 -31.05 -8.66 29.94
N VAL A 116 -30.22 -7.63 29.72
CA VAL A 116 -29.61 -6.83 30.80
C VAL A 116 -30.69 -6.05 31.59
N PRO A 117 -31.59 -5.27 30.96
CA PRO A 117 -32.71 -4.66 31.68
C PRO A 117 -33.63 -5.67 32.39
N LEU A 118 -33.98 -6.81 31.77
CA LEU A 118 -34.75 -7.89 32.41
C LEU A 118 -34.08 -8.42 33.69
N THR A 119 -32.76 -8.42 33.69
CA THR A 119 -31.90 -8.89 34.77
C THR A 119 -31.75 -7.85 35.88
N LEU A 120 -31.66 -6.57 35.53
CA LEU A 120 -31.55 -5.44 36.48
C LEU A 120 -32.91 -4.94 37.02
N ALA A 121 -34.03 -5.25 36.36
CA ALA A 121 -35.39 -4.84 36.77
C ALA A 121 -35.79 -5.12 38.24
N PRO A 122 -35.30 -6.17 38.92
CA PRO A 122 -35.56 -6.39 40.35
C PRO A 122 -34.59 -5.66 41.29
N LEU A 123 -33.57 -4.97 40.76
CA LEU A 123 -32.45 -4.40 41.52
C LEU A 123 -32.39 -2.87 41.52
N VAL A 124 -33.02 -2.19 40.56
CA VAL A 124 -32.93 -0.72 40.36
C VAL A 124 -34.30 -0.09 40.15
N GLN A 125 -34.48 1.19 40.51
CA GLN A 125 -35.76 1.91 40.40
C GLN A 125 -36.02 2.52 39.02
N GLN A 126 -34.99 2.77 38.21
CA GLN A 126 -35.15 3.45 36.93
C GLN A 126 -34.23 2.88 35.84
N TYR A 127 -34.79 2.74 34.64
CA TYR A 127 -34.11 2.36 33.42
C TYR A 127 -34.38 3.39 32.33
N ILE A 128 -33.33 3.99 31.80
CA ILE A 128 -33.38 5.01 30.76
C ILE A 128 -32.73 4.37 29.54
N ALA A 129 -33.40 4.33 28.39
CA ALA A 129 -32.86 3.69 27.20
C ALA A 129 -33.04 4.57 25.97
N THR A 130 -31.97 4.71 25.18
CA THR A 130 -31.96 5.57 23.98
C THR A 130 -32.49 4.81 22.77
N ASP A 131 -33.79 4.55 22.75
CA ASP A 131 -34.40 3.68 21.73
C ASP A 131 -35.78 4.15 21.25
N GLN A 132 -36.22 3.57 20.13
CA GLN A 132 -37.51 3.86 19.53
C GLN A 132 -38.65 3.40 20.44
N ALA A 133 -39.73 4.18 20.51
CA ALA A 133 -40.85 3.93 21.41
C ALA A 133 -41.51 2.52 21.28
N TYR A 134 -41.36 1.83 20.15
CA TYR A 134 -41.83 0.45 20.00
C TYR A 134 -40.92 -0.58 20.70
N ALA A 135 -39.61 -0.34 20.72
CA ALA A 135 -38.63 -1.19 21.41
C ALA A 135 -38.80 -1.03 22.93
N LEU A 136 -38.88 0.22 23.42
CA LEU A 136 -39.18 0.52 24.82
C LEU A 136 -40.52 -0.09 25.30
N LYS A 137 -41.55 -0.07 24.44
CA LYS A 137 -42.83 -0.74 24.73
C LYS A 137 -42.68 -2.26 24.85
N LEU A 138 -41.98 -2.91 23.93
CA LEU A 138 -41.76 -4.37 23.99
C LEU A 138 -40.85 -4.75 25.17
N LEU A 139 -39.84 -3.94 25.47
CA LEU A 139 -38.97 -4.09 26.64
C LEU A 139 -39.80 -4.07 27.92
N LYS A 140 -40.71 -3.10 28.06
CA LYS A 140 -41.66 -3.04 29.17
C LYS A 140 -42.57 -4.26 29.23
N GLU A 141 -43.18 -4.65 28.10
CA GLU A 141 -44.01 -5.86 28.05
C GLU A 141 -43.24 -7.11 28.50
N ASN A 142 -41.96 -7.26 28.11
CA ASN A 142 -41.10 -8.36 28.55
C ASN A 142 -40.76 -8.26 30.05
N ILE A 143 -40.47 -7.06 30.59
CA ILE A 143 -40.21 -6.85 32.02
C ILE A 143 -41.43 -7.20 32.86
N ASP A 144 -42.61 -6.68 32.53
CA ASP A 144 -43.87 -6.93 33.25
C ASP A 144 -44.18 -8.44 33.33
N GLN A 145 -43.92 -9.17 32.24
CA GLN A 145 -44.09 -10.64 32.20
C GLN A 145 -43.07 -11.37 33.10
N ASN A 146 -41.79 -11.06 32.98
CA ASN A 146 -40.68 -11.76 33.66
C ASN A 146 -40.45 -11.34 35.12
N THR A 147 -41.28 -10.44 35.66
CA THR A 147 -41.29 -10.08 37.09
C THR A 147 -42.58 -10.51 37.80
N THR A 148 -43.57 -11.05 37.07
CA THR A 148 -44.87 -11.49 37.64
C THR A 148 -44.96 -13.01 37.85
N SER A 149 -44.06 -13.81 37.27
CA SER A 149 -44.19 -15.28 37.17
C SER A 149 -43.27 -16.09 38.10
N THR A 150 -43.75 -16.47 39.30
CA THR A 150 -43.08 -17.49 40.16
C THR A 150 -44.06 -18.39 40.94
N GLN A 151 -44.88 -19.21 40.25
CA GLN A 151 -45.55 -20.36 40.88
C GLN A 151 -45.62 -21.59 39.96
N THR A 152 -45.58 -22.78 40.59
CA THR A 152 -45.53 -24.15 40.00
C THR A 152 -44.22 -24.47 39.23
N GLY A 153 -43.42 -25.49 39.56
CA GLY A 153 -43.41 -26.47 40.67
C GLY A 153 -43.55 -27.92 40.18
N THR A 154 -42.73 -28.91 40.59
CA THR A 154 -41.74 -29.05 41.68
C THR A 154 -40.63 -30.05 41.24
N ARG A 155 -39.50 -30.34 41.93
CA ARG A 155 -39.23 -30.84 43.32
C ARG A 155 -37.67 -30.85 43.52
N ASN A 156 -37.01 -31.18 44.64
CA ASN A 156 -37.34 -31.96 45.84
C ASN A 156 -36.47 -31.54 47.09
N LYS A 157 -36.36 -32.41 48.10
CA LYS A 157 -35.51 -32.40 49.32
C LYS A 157 -34.03 -31.99 49.09
N LYS A 158 -33.32 -31.31 50.02
CA LYS A 158 -33.54 -31.12 51.48
C LYS A 158 -32.74 -29.89 52.03
N SER A 159 -32.99 -29.50 53.28
CA SER A 159 -32.31 -28.43 54.06
C SER A 159 -32.83 -27.00 53.85
N SER A 160 -32.42 -26.06 54.72
CA SER A 160 -33.25 -24.91 55.11
C SER A 160 -32.58 -23.54 55.08
N LYS A 161 -33.19 -22.59 54.34
CA LYS A 161 -33.41 -21.16 54.70
C LYS A 161 -34.45 -20.59 53.72
N LYS A 162 -35.24 -19.59 54.12
CA LYS A 162 -36.13 -18.85 53.21
C LYS A 162 -35.32 -17.77 52.47
N PRO A 163 -35.40 -17.67 51.12
CA PRO A 163 -35.19 -16.43 50.39
C PRO A 163 -36.44 -15.54 50.46
N ASN A 164 -36.29 -14.25 50.13
CA ASN A 164 -37.39 -13.28 50.14
C ASN A 164 -38.28 -13.39 48.90
N VAL A 165 -39.54 -12.96 49.03
CA VAL A 165 -40.37 -12.55 47.89
C VAL A 165 -39.92 -11.16 47.46
N VAL A 166 -39.68 -10.97 46.16
CA VAL A 166 -39.42 -9.65 45.56
C VAL A 166 -40.74 -9.12 44.97
N PRO A 167 -41.06 -7.81 45.06
CA PRO A 167 -42.29 -7.26 44.48
C PRO A 167 -42.31 -7.30 42.94
N SER A 168 -43.48 -7.04 42.37
CA SER A 168 -43.62 -6.57 40.98
C SER A 168 -42.68 -5.38 40.72
N SER A 169 -42.03 -5.34 39.55
CA SER A 169 -40.99 -4.33 39.30
C SER A 169 -41.52 -2.90 39.35
N ASN A 170 -40.97 -2.10 40.25
CA ASN A 170 -41.21 -0.65 40.35
C ASN A 170 -40.43 0.16 39.29
N ILE A 171 -39.79 -0.51 38.33
CA ILE A 171 -38.82 0.13 37.44
C ILE A 171 -39.49 1.08 36.46
N GLN A 172 -39.14 2.36 36.54
CA GLN A 172 -39.58 3.39 35.60
C GLN A 172 -38.74 3.27 34.33
N ILE A 173 -39.39 3.08 33.18
CA ILE A 173 -38.72 2.96 31.88
C ILE A 173 -38.96 4.25 31.11
N GLU A 174 -37.87 4.95 30.77
CA GLU A 174 -37.90 6.24 30.10
C GLU A 174 -37.11 6.22 28.78
N SER A 175 -37.58 7.01 27.82
CA SER A 175 -36.85 7.32 26.59
C SER A 175 -35.92 8.51 26.80
N LEU A 176 -34.67 8.40 26.37
CA LEU A 176 -33.75 9.53 26.21
C LEU A 176 -33.38 9.67 24.74
N ASP A 177 -33.59 10.83 24.13
CA ASP A 177 -33.10 11.12 22.79
C ASP A 177 -31.70 11.71 22.87
N TRP A 178 -30.67 10.86 22.77
CA TRP A 178 -29.27 11.26 22.91
C TRP A 178 -28.80 12.31 21.87
N GLU A 179 -29.53 12.52 20.78
CA GLU A 179 -29.24 13.58 19.80
C GLU A 179 -29.83 14.94 20.19
N THR A 180 -30.85 14.99 21.05
CA THR A 180 -31.61 16.23 21.33
C THR A 180 -31.81 16.59 22.81
N ASP A 181 -31.72 15.63 23.73
CA ASP A 181 -31.77 15.83 25.17
C ASP A 181 -30.37 16.13 25.75
N ASP A 182 -30.28 17.13 26.63
CA ASP A 182 -29.06 17.36 27.42
C ASP A 182 -29.00 16.31 28.54
N VAL A 183 -28.31 15.19 28.26
CA VAL A 183 -28.20 14.00 29.12
C VAL A 183 -27.82 14.36 30.56
N ASP A 184 -26.89 15.30 30.71
CA ASP A 184 -26.38 15.76 31.99
C ASP A 184 -27.44 16.55 32.79
N SER A 185 -28.43 17.14 32.12
CA SER A 185 -29.60 17.78 32.74
C SER A 185 -30.73 16.79 33.01
N PHE A 186 -31.03 15.88 32.06
CA PHE A 186 -32.05 14.83 32.19
C PHE A 186 -31.76 13.90 33.38
N LEU A 187 -30.52 13.44 33.51
CA LEU A 187 -30.10 12.63 34.65
C LEU A 187 -30.13 13.41 35.98
N LYS A 188 -30.10 14.74 35.97
CA LYS A 188 -30.23 15.54 37.20
C LYS A 188 -31.67 15.88 37.56
N SER A 189 -32.56 16.05 36.58
CA SER A 189 -34.00 16.24 36.85
C SER A 189 -34.64 14.99 37.43
N ASN A 190 -34.21 13.80 37.01
CA ASN A 190 -34.91 12.55 37.34
C ASN A 190 -34.30 11.83 38.56
N ASN A 191 -33.06 12.17 38.98
CA ASN A 191 -32.41 11.63 40.19
C ASN A 191 -32.51 12.57 41.43
N ALA A 192 -33.40 13.57 41.42
CA ALA A 192 -33.54 14.53 42.51
C ALA A 192 -34.71 14.20 43.45
N PRO A 193 -34.48 13.88 44.74
CA PRO A 193 -35.54 13.88 45.75
C PRO A 193 -36.04 15.31 45.98
N GLU A 194 -37.36 15.51 46.07
CA GLU A 194 -37.95 16.83 46.32
C GLU A 194 -37.49 17.42 47.67
N GLY A 195 -36.90 18.62 47.61
CA GLY A 195 -36.51 19.42 48.77
C GLY A 195 -36.84 20.90 48.53
N PRO A 196 -37.28 21.66 49.55
CA PRO A 196 -38.01 22.92 49.33
C PRO A 196 -37.12 24.15 49.01
N GLU A 197 -37.67 24.96 48.11
CA GLU A 197 -37.53 26.41 47.87
C GLU A 197 -36.43 27.22 48.60
N GLN A 198 -35.72 28.07 47.83
CA GLN A 198 -35.65 29.51 48.18
C GLN A 198 -35.34 30.44 46.98
N GLU A 199 -35.44 31.74 47.22
CA GLU A 199 -35.91 32.74 46.25
C GLU A 199 -34.87 33.45 45.34
N GLN A 200 -35.45 34.20 44.41
CA GLN A 200 -34.91 35.10 43.39
C GLN A 200 -33.78 36.07 43.82
N ALA A 201 -32.88 36.39 42.87
CA ALA A 201 -32.21 37.69 42.78
C ALA A 201 -31.84 38.03 41.31
N THR A 202 -31.57 39.31 41.00
CA THR A 202 -31.58 39.86 39.62
C THR A 202 -30.33 40.67 39.22
N PHE A 203 -30.24 41.04 37.93
CA PHE A 203 -29.24 41.92 37.24
C PHE A 203 -27.85 41.32 36.91
N SER A 204 -27.01 41.90 36.02
CA SER A 204 -27.24 42.41 34.64
C SER A 204 -25.91 42.80 33.95
N LYS A 205 -25.82 42.65 32.61
CA LYS A 205 -24.92 43.35 31.64
C LYS A 205 -23.37 43.25 31.79
N GLN A 206 -22.75 43.05 30.62
CA GLN A 206 -21.30 43.12 30.27
C GLN A 206 -20.69 44.55 30.43
N PRO A 207 -19.33 44.82 30.31
CA PRO A 207 -18.35 44.13 29.42
C PRO A 207 -16.81 44.09 29.76
N ARG A 208 -16.06 43.32 28.92
CA ARG A 208 -14.61 43.41 28.53
C ARG A 208 -13.48 43.43 29.60
N HIS A 209 -12.58 42.43 29.59
CA HIS A 209 -11.15 42.51 29.14
C HIS A 209 -10.38 41.16 29.37
N ARG A 210 -9.17 41.02 28.79
CA ARG A 210 -8.17 39.93 28.98
C ARG A 210 -7.15 40.34 30.07
N PRO A 211 -6.44 39.44 30.83
CA PRO A 211 -5.61 38.35 30.29
C PRO A 211 -5.48 37.02 31.10
N VAL A 212 -4.65 36.12 30.55
CA VAL A 212 -4.08 34.82 30.97
C VAL A 212 -4.02 34.49 32.48
N THR A 213 -4.50 33.30 32.90
CA THR A 213 -3.72 32.16 33.47
C THR A 213 -4.62 30.99 33.96
N GLN A 214 -4.27 29.74 33.58
CA GLN A 214 -4.61 28.38 34.07
C GLN A 214 -5.91 28.00 34.85
N PHE A 215 -6.28 26.72 34.65
CA PHE A 215 -7.01 25.76 35.50
C PHE A 215 -8.55 25.55 35.40
N LYS A 216 -8.89 24.29 35.01
CA LYS A 216 -10.01 23.41 35.42
C LYS A 216 -11.46 23.58 34.88
N LEU A 217 -11.90 22.46 34.28
CA LEU A 217 -13.22 21.80 34.34
C LEU A 217 -14.45 22.32 33.55
N ALA A 218 -15.33 21.35 33.28
CA ALA A 218 -16.75 21.40 32.90
C ALA A 218 -17.15 21.86 31.46
N LEU A 219 -17.46 20.84 30.64
CA LEU A 219 -18.78 20.53 30.03
C LEU A 219 -19.69 21.63 29.40
N THR A 220 -20.33 21.20 28.29
CA THR A 220 -21.70 21.53 27.79
C THR A 220 -22.12 22.99 27.44
N SER A 221 -23.06 23.24 26.51
CA SER A 221 -23.62 22.40 25.42
C SER A 221 -24.32 23.22 24.30
N LEU A 222 -24.32 22.62 23.10
CA LEU A 222 -25.42 22.45 22.12
C LEU A 222 -26.26 23.60 21.47
N VAL A 223 -26.53 23.35 20.17
CA VAL A 223 -27.84 23.44 19.47
C VAL A 223 -28.44 24.79 19.07
N LYS A 224 -28.67 24.96 17.75
CA LYS A 224 -30.00 25.09 17.05
C LYS A 224 -29.76 25.20 15.51
N LYS A 225 -30.61 24.70 14.58
CA LYS A 225 -31.93 24.03 14.68
C LYS A 225 -32.34 23.28 13.38
N GLN A 226 -33.30 22.33 13.52
CA GLN A 226 -34.41 21.84 12.64
C GLN A 226 -34.60 22.48 11.24
N PHE A 227 -35.14 21.82 10.19
CA PHE A 227 -36.46 21.14 10.01
C PHE A 227 -36.42 20.27 8.70
N SER A 228 -37.40 19.45 8.25
CA SER A 228 -38.47 18.59 8.82
C SER A 228 -39.42 18.11 7.66
N TYR A 229 -40.38 17.22 7.94
CA TYR A 229 -41.46 16.65 7.07
C TYR A 229 -41.03 15.65 5.98
N ARG A 230 -41.46 14.36 5.95
CA ARG A 230 -42.75 13.63 6.13
C ARG A 230 -43.70 13.64 4.91
N SER A 231 -43.98 12.47 4.31
CA SER A 231 -45.26 11.72 4.44
C SER A 231 -45.46 10.55 3.44
N LEU A 232 -45.88 9.36 3.94
CA LEU A 232 -46.96 8.41 3.51
C LEU A 232 -47.14 8.03 2.00
N PHE A 233 -47.72 6.90 1.51
CA PHE A 233 -48.26 5.56 1.95
C PHE A 233 -48.82 4.86 0.66
N LEU A 234 -49.26 3.57 0.51
CA LEU A 234 -49.25 2.27 1.23
C LEU A 234 -49.73 1.14 0.24
N LEU A 235 -49.47 -0.15 0.55
CA LEU A 235 -50.21 -1.38 0.07
C LEU A 235 -50.17 -1.69 -1.47
N SER A 236 -50.47 -2.88 -2.04
CA SER A 236 -50.77 -4.29 -1.64
C SER A 236 -50.90 -5.19 -2.91
N LEU A 237 -50.87 -6.54 -2.96
CA LEU A 237 -50.34 -7.66 -2.14
C LEU A 237 -50.68 -9.03 -2.83
N ALA A 238 -49.89 -10.10 -2.60
CA ALA A 238 -50.19 -11.55 -2.78
C ALA A 238 -50.35 -12.18 -4.22
N LEU A 239 -50.25 -13.51 -4.47
CA LEU A 239 -49.48 -14.68 -3.88
C LEU A 239 -49.75 -15.99 -4.72
N VAL A 240 -49.01 -17.10 -4.46
CA VAL A 240 -49.37 -18.56 -4.66
C VAL A 240 -48.84 -19.36 -5.90
N LEU A 241 -47.62 -19.93 -5.77
CA LEU A 241 -47.24 -21.38 -5.67
C LEU A 241 -47.40 -22.49 -6.78
N LEU A 242 -46.38 -23.39 -6.78
CA LEU A 242 -46.33 -24.87 -7.08
C LEU A 242 -46.50 -25.41 -8.54
N THR A 243 -45.92 -26.56 -9.01
CA THR A 243 -44.53 -27.16 -9.00
C THR A 243 -44.50 -28.56 -9.71
N VAL A 244 -43.29 -29.17 -9.86
CA VAL A 244 -42.95 -30.63 -9.91
C VAL A 244 -42.82 -31.40 -11.26
N ALA A 245 -41.63 -32.03 -11.47
CA ALA A 245 -41.32 -33.31 -12.18
C ALA A 245 -41.37 -33.49 -13.74
N PHE A 246 -40.65 -34.45 -14.38
CA PHE A 246 -39.42 -35.24 -14.05
C PHE A 246 -38.67 -35.73 -15.34
N THR A 247 -37.34 -35.67 -15.32
CA THR A 247 -36.31 -36.58 -15.93
C THR A 247 -36.43 -37.32 -17.30
N ARG A 248 -35.39 -37.12 -18.15
CA ARG A 248 -34.49 -38.12 -18.83
C ARG A 248 -35.04 -39.14 -19.88
N ILE A 249 -34.50 -39.17 -21.12
CA ILE A 249 -33.33 -40.01 -21.56
C ILE A 249 -32.92 -39.87 -23.07
N ALA A 250 -31.59 -39.87 -23.30
CA ALA A 250 -30.74 -40.24 -24.45
C ALA A 250 -31.08 -40.02 -25.98
N SER A 251 -30.16 -39.27 -26.63
CA SER A 251 -29.32 -39.65 -27.80
C SER A 251 -29.78 -39.66 -29.29
N ARG A 252 -29.21 -38.67 -30.02
CA ARG A 252 -28.42 -38.76 -31.30
C ARG A 252 -29.09 -38.82 -32.70
N LEU A 253 -28.71 -37.80 -33.51
CA LEU A 253 -28.62 -37.70 -34.99
C LEU A 253 -29.92 -37.94 -35.81
N SER A 254 -30.43 -36.94 -36.55
CA SER A 254 -29.82 -36.57 -37.84
C SER A 254 -30.36 -35.26 -38.48
N LEU A 255 -29.46 -34.63 -39.24
CA LEU A 255 -29.59 -33.74 -40.42
C LEU A 255 -30.92 -33.01 -40.81
N LEU A 256 -30.69 -31.72 -41.16
CA LEU A 256 -31.25 -30.95 -42.31
C LEU A 256 -32.61 -30.20 -42.24
N THR A 257 -32.47 -28.87 -42.37
CA THR A 257 -33.30 -27.90 -43.11
C THR A 257 -34.73 -27.52 -42.65
N THR A 258 -34.80 -26.30 -42.09
CA THR A 258 -35.73 -25.18 -42.41
C THR A 258 -37.25 -25.40 -42.36
N HIS A 259 -37.93 -24.59 -41.53
CA HIS A 259 -39.07 -23.77 -41.98
C HIS A 259 -39.49 -22.66 -40.98
N PHE A 260 -39.84 -21.48 -41.54
CA PHE A 260 -40.69 -20.39 -41.04
C PHE A 260 -40.33 -19.53 -39.79
N THR A 261 -40.95 -18.35 -39.78
CA THR A 261 -40.86 -17.16 -38.90
C THR A 261 -42.17 -17.01 -38.07
N PRO A 262 -42.46 -15.94 -37.28
CA PRO A 262 -41.69 -14.74 -36.87
C PRO A 262 -41.72 -14.37 -35.34
N LEU A 263 -41.02 -13.28 -34.99
CA LEU A 263 -41.10 -12.38 -33.81
C LEU A 263 -41.99 -12.74 -32.59
N LYS A 264 -41.40 -12.70 -31.37
CA LYS A 264 -41.56 -11.57 -30.42
C LYS A 264 -40.57 -11.59 -29.22
N LEU A 265 -40.32 -10.40 -28.68
CA LEU A 265 -39.57 -10.04 -27.46
C LEU A 265 -40.57 -9.51 -26.39
N PRO A 266 -40.19 -9.20 -25.13
CA PRO A 266 -38.97 -9.53 -24.37
C PRO A 266 -39.23 -10.10 -22.95
N SER A 267 -38.17 -10.58 -22.28
CA SER A 267 -38.03 -10.52 -20.81
C SER A 267 -36.54 -10.58 -20.45
N GLY A 268 -36.00 -9.56 -19.77
CA GLY A 268 -34.57 -9.43 -19.52
C GLY A 268 -34.11 -9.96 -18.16
N LEU A 269 -32.92 -10.57 -18.14
CA LEU A 269 -32.04 -10.64 -16.98
C LEU A 269 -30.67 -10.14 -17.42
N ALA A 270 -30.09 -9.22 -16.66
CA ALA A 270 -28.79 -8.63 -16.99
C ALA A 270 -27.65 -9.59 -16.61
N SER A 271 -27.15 -10.33 -17.58
CA SER A 271 -25.79 -10.88 -17.51
C SER A 271 -24.84 -9.82 -18.04
N THR A 272 -24.15 -9.12 -17.15
CA THR A 272 -22.85 -8.55 -17.50
C THR A 272 -21.94 -9.68 -18.02
N ARG A 273 -21.07 -9.35 -18.97
CA ARG A 273 -20.19 -10.33 -19.63
C ARG A 273 -18.77 -10.12 -19.12
N ASN A 274 -18.14 -11.19 -18.63
CA ASN A 274 -16.71 -11.19 -18.36
C ASN A 274 -15.95 -11.05 -19.70
N ILE A 275 -15.33 -9.90 -19.96
CA ILE A 275 -14.46 -9.69 -21.12
C ILE A 275 -12.99 -9.84 -20.67
N THR A 276 -12.64 -11.07 -20.25
CA THR A 276 -11.23 -11.45 -20.05
C THR A 276 -11.04 -12.93 -20.38
N SER A 277 -11.28 -13.27 -21.65
CA SER A 277 -10.96 -14.57 -22.24
C SER A 277 -10.12 -14.39 -23.50
N MET A 278 -9.27 -15.38 -23.81
CA MET A 278 -8.41 -15.38 -25.00
C MET A 278 -9.20 -15.70 -26.28
N THR A 279 -10.32 -15.00 -26.50
CA THR A 279 -11.25 -15.21 -27.61
C THR A 279 -11.79 -13.88 -28.13
N MET A 280 -11.30 -13.44 -29.29
CA MET A 280 -11.90 -12.38 -30.12
C MET A 280 -12.37 -11.15 -29.33
N ALA A 281 -11.45 -10.23 -29.02
CA ALA A 281 -11.82 -8.91 -28.50
C ALA A 281 -12.91 -8.29 -29.37
N SER A 282 -13.87 -7.61 -28.75
CA SER A 282 -15.01 -7.02 -29.47
C SER A 282 -14.52 -6.10 -30.60
N ALA A 283 -15.23 -6.03 -31.72
CA ALA A 283 -14.82 -5.27 -32.90
C ALA A 283 -14.51 -3.79 -32.62
N LYS A 284 -15.08 -3.22 -31.53
CA LYS A 284 -14.74 -1.85 -31.05
C LYS A 284 -13.29 -1.68 -30.57
N TYR A 285 -12.61 -2.75 -30.15
CA TYR A 285 -11.26 -2.74 -29.58
C TYR A 285 -10.19 -3.40 -30.48
N GLN A 286 -10.53 -3.78 -31.72
CA GLN A 286 -9.62 -4.54 -32.60
C GLN A 286 -8.59 -3.69 -33.36
N LYS A 287 -8.77 -2.36 -33.45
CA LYS A 287 -7.89 -1.51 -34.27
C LYS A 287 -7.55 -0.19 -33.57
N PRO A 288 -6.39 -0.12 -32.89
CA PRO A 288 -5.88 1.11 -32.28
C PRO A 288 -5.79 2.30 -33.27
N PRO A 289 -6.09 3.54 -32.83
CA PRO A 289 -6.01 4.75 -33.66
C PRO A 289 -4.58 5.30 -33.81
N GLN A 290 -3.60 4.68 -33.14
CA GLN A 290 -2.16 4.98 -33.18
C GLN A 290 -1.42 3.65 -33.31
N ALA A 291 -0.36 3.60 -34.11
CA ALA A 291 0.53 2.44 -34.18
C ALA A 291 1.39 2.31 -32.90
N PRO A 292 1.80 1.09 -32.50
CA PRO A 292 2.75 0.90 -31.41
C PRO A 292 4.17 1.36 -31.79
N PRO A 293 5.07 1.59 -30.82
CA PRO A 293 6.48 1.85 -31.08
C PRO A 293 7.16 0.70 -31.85
N LEU A 294 8.16 1.07 -32.65
CA LEU A 294 9.04 0.13 -33.36
C LEU A 294 10.35 -0.08 -32.60
N PHE A 295 10.85 -1.32 -32.63
CA PHE A 295 12.12 -1.72 -32.01
C PHE A 295 13.14 -2.21 -33.04
N THR A 296 13.11 -1.63 -34.25
CA THR A 296 13.96 -1.99 -35.39
C THR A 296 15.26 -1.17 -35.53
N ALA A 297 15.74 -0.51 -34.46
CA ALA A 297 16.93 0.32 -34.55
C ALA A 297 18.22 -0.49 -34.74
N THR A 298 19.13 0.04 -35.56
CA THR A 298 20.55 -0.37 -35.60
C THR A 298 21.43 0.66 -34.90
N THR A 299 22.68 0.28 -34.62
CA THR A 299 23.73 1.14 -34.08
C THR A 299 23.90 2.46 -34.85
N GLU A 300 23.74 2.44 -36.17
CA GLU A 300 23.86 3.61 -37.05
C GLU A 300 22.61 4.49 -36.98
N SER A 301 21.42 3.89 -36.82
CA SER A 301 20.18 4.66 -36.67
C SER A 301 20.11 5.37 -35.32
N LEU A 302 20.46 4.71 -34.19
CA LEU A 302 20.47 5.36 -32.88
C LEU A 302 21.35 6.63 -32.89
N ALA A 303 22.58 6.53 -33.43
CA ALA A 303 23.49 7.67 -33.54
C ALA A 303 22.94 8.78 -34.46
N LYS A 304 22.38 8.41 -35.63
CA LYS A 304 21.82 9.36 -36.60
C LYS A 304 20.58 10.09 -36.07
N ASP A 305 19.67 9.35 -35.45
CA ASP A 305 18.39 9.88 -34.98
C ASP A 305 18.55 10.67 -33.68
N THR A 306 19.45 10.25 -32.78
CA THR A 306 19.94 11.11 -31.69
C THR A 306 20.48 12.43 -32.23
N LYS A 307 21.42 12.40 -33.20
CA LYS A 307 21.95 13.64 -33.78
C LYS A 307 20.88 14.50 -34.42
N ARG A 308 19.88 13.90 -35.10
CA ARG A 308 18.74 14.63 -35.68
C ARG A 308 17.92 15.37 -34.64
N LEU A 309 17.58 14.72 -33.53
CA LEU A 309 16.81 15.30 -32.43
C LEU A 309 17.59 16.47 -31.83
N LEU A 310 18.85 16.25 -31.42
CA LEU A 310 19.69 17.27 -30.80
C LEU A 310 20.07 18.43 -31.76
N ASP A 311 20.09 18.20 -33.07
CA ASP A 311 20.22 19.26 -34.08
C ASP A 311 18.94 20.08 -34.23
N GLN A 312 17.77 19.48 -34.03
CA GLN A 312 16.47 20.15 -34.13
C GLN A 312 16.22 21.05 -32.91
N SER A 313 16.39 20.51 -31.70
CA SER A 313 16.15 21.25 -30.46
C SER A 313 17.08 22.47 -30.33
N ARG A 314 18.35 22.34 -30.73
CA ARG A 314 19.28 23.49 -30.82
C ARG A 314 18.77 24.57 -31.78
N ARG A 315 18.32 24.20 -32.98
CA ARG A 315 17.80 25.17 -33.97
C ARG A 315 16.58 25.93 -33.46
N ILE A 316 15.68 25.25 -32.74
CA ILE A 316 14.48 25.88 -32.16
C ILE A 316 14.88 26.88 -31.07
N GLN A 317 15.80 26.51 -30.17
CA GLN A 317 16.36 27.44 -29.17
C GLN A 317 17.05 28.63 -29.83
N ASP A 318 17.89 28.40 -30.85
CA ASP A 318 18.57 29.45 -31.58
C ASP A 318 17.60 30.38 -32.34
N GLN A 319 16.51 29.85 -32.90
CA GLN A 319 15.46 30.66 -33.53
C GLN A 319 14.76 31.55 -32.51
N ILE A 320 14.36 31.01 -31.35
CA ILE A 320 13.75 31.79 -30.25
C ILE A 320 14.68 32.95 -29.83
N VAL A 321 15.98 32.72 -29.73
CA VAL A 321 16.97 33.76 -29.34
C VAL A 321 17.21 34.81 -30.42
N ASN A 322 17.09 34.46 -31.71
CA ASN A 322 17.25 35.41 -32.81
C ASN A 322 15.98 36.25 -33.05
N ASP A 323 14.79 35.64 -32.89
CA ASP A 323 13.51 36.25 -33.30
C ASP A 323 12.79 36.99 -32.16
N ILE A 324 13.05 36.65 -30.88
CA ILE A 324 12.32 37.18 -29.71
C ILE A 324 13.21 38.05 -28.82
N THR A 325 12.72 39.24 -28.43
CA THR A 325 13.36 40.12 -27.44
C THR A 325 12.69 40.00 -26.06
N PRO A 326 13.37 40.33 -24.94
CA PRO A 326 12.77 40.29 -23.60
C PRO A 326 11.47 41.12 -23.48
N GLU A 327 11.33 42.21 -24.21
CA GLU A 327 10.13 43.06 -24.22
C GLU A 327 8.93 42.41 -24.93
N SER A 328 9.19 41.40 -25.77
CA SER A 328 8.19 40.64 -26.53
C SER A 328 8.01 39.19 -26.05
N ALA A 329 8.87 38.74 -25.13
CA ALA A 329 8.89 37.39 -24.59
C ALA A 329 7.65 37.07 -23.75
N ASN A 330 7.00 35.96 -24.06
CA ASN A 330 5.87 35.39 -23.35
C ASN A 330 5.86 33.86 -23.49
N PHE A 331 4.91 33.18 -22.86
CA PHE A 331 4.83 31.72 -22.88
C PHE A 331 4.73 31.15 -24.31
N HIS A 332 3.90 31.74 -25.18
CA HIS A 332 3.59 31.17 -26.50
C HIS A 332 4.73 31.29 -27.52
N ASN A 333 5.64 32.26 -27.36
CA ASN A 333 6.77 32.46 -28.28
C ASN A 333 8.14 32.04 -27.70
N VAL A 334 8.23 31.70 -26.41
CA VAL A 334 9.47 31.20 -25.78
C VAL A 334 9.33 29.75 -25.30
N VAL A 335 8.37 29.45 -24.42
CA VAL A 335 8.30 28.15 -23.74
C VAL A 335 7.50 27.11 -24.54
N LEU A 336 6.35 27.50 -25.08
CA LEU A 336 5.51 26.60 -25.87
C LEU A 336 6.24 25.95 -27.08
N PRO A 337 7.08 26.66 -27.86
CA PRO A 337 7.82 26.02 -28.95
C PRO A 337 8.85 24.99 -28.48
N MET A 338 9.49 25.21 -27.32
CA MET A 338 10.39 24.22 -26.71
C MET A 338 9.61 23.00 -26.21
N ALA A 339 8.50 23.20 -25.50
CA ALA A 339 7.67 22.11 -25.00
C ALA A 339 7.00 21.28 -26.12
N LEU A 340 6.69 21.90 -27.27
CA LEU A 340 6.24 21.18 -28.47
C LEU A 340 7.35 20.38 -29.15
N ASP A 341 8.63 20.76 -28.96
CA ASP A 341 9.78 19.95 -29.39
C ASP A 341 10.08 18.83 -28.39
N ASP A 342 10.05 19.08 -27.07
CA ASP A 342 10.15 18.06 -26.02
C ASP A 342 9.08 16.97 -26.17
N ASN A 343 7.84 17.36 -26.48
CA ASN A 343 6.74 16.46 -26.85
C ASN A 343 7.13 15.55 -28.03
N LYS A 344 7.83 16.07 -29.04
CA LYS A 344 8.22 15.32 -30.25
C LYS A 344 9.48 14.47 -30.01
N MET A 345 10.45 14.98 -29.26
CA MET A 345 11.69 14.28 -28.92
C MET A 345 11.42 13.06 -28.03
N ALA A 346 10.60 13.20 -26.98
CA ALA A 346 10.34 12.13 -26.01
C ALA A 346 9.71 10.86 -26.62
N ILE A 347 9.02 10.97 -27.75
CA ILE A 347 8.47 9.82 -28.52
C ILE A 347 9.58 8.93 -29.11
N GLU A 348 10.79 9.47 -29.29
CA GLU A 348 11.94 8.77 -29.87
C GLU A 348 13.08 8.56 -28.87
N SER A 349 13.42 9.58 -28.05
CA SER A 349 14.55 9.50 -27.10
C SER A 349 14.35 8.44 -26.03
N HIS A 350 13.12 8.24 -25.55
CA HIS A 350 12.79 7.19 -24.59
C HIS A 350 13.05 5.79 -25.19
N ILE A 351 12.68 5.55 -26.45
CA ILE A 351 12.96 4.30 -27.16
C ILE A 351 14.47 4.13 -27.39
N ILE A 352 15.17 5.21 -27.77
CA ILE A 352 16.62 5.20 -27.98
C ILE A 352 17.36 4.75 -26.72
N GLY A 353 17.05 5.33 -25.55
CA GLY A 353 17.67 4.98 -24.28
C GLY A 353 17.20 3.64 -23.68
N PHE A 354 15.95 3.23 -23.93
CA PHE A 354 15.43 1.95 -23.43
C PHE A 354 16.22 0.73 -23.94
N TYR A 355 16.91 0.84 -25.09
CA TYR A 355 17.74 -0.24 -25.62
C TYR A 355 18.86 -0.68 -24.67
N SER A 356 19.47 0.23 -23.89
CA SER A 356 20.50 -0.12 -22.91
C SER A 356 19.98 -1.06 -21.80
N ALA A 357 18.68 -0.95 -21.48
CA ALA A 357 18.02 -1.75 -20.45
C ALA A 357 17.55 -3.15 -20.93
N VAL A 358 17.31 -3.36 -22.23
CA VAL A 358 16.64 -4.60 -22.71
C VAL A 358 17.23 -5.31 -23.92
N SER A 359 18.10 -4.66 -24.72
CA SER A 359 18.65 -5.27 -25.95
C SER A 359 19.51 -6.50 -25.63
N THR A 360 19.35 -7.58 -26.40
CA THR A 360 20.28 -8.73 -26.34
C THR A 360 21.61 -8.44 -27.04
N ASP A 361 21.64 -7.63 -28.09
CA ASP A 361 22.90 -7.18 -28.72
C ASP A 361 23.59 -6.13 -27.83
N SER A 362 24.83 -6.41 -27.42
CA SER A 362 25.63 -5.50 -26.63
C SER A 362 25.97 -4.22 -27.40
N LYS A 363 26.23 -4.29 -28.70
CA LYS A 363 26.60 -3.10 -29.48
C LYS A 363 25.47 -2.08 -29.55
N LEU A 364 24.23 -2.57 -29.57
CA LEU A 364 23.05 -1.72 -29.53
C LEU A 364 22.83 -1.13 -28.12
N ARG A 365 23.19 -1.85 -27.04
CA ARG A 365 23.26 -1.26 -25.69
C ARG A 365 24.35 -0.20 -25.59
N ASP A 366 25.55 -0.47 -26.12
CA ASP A 366 26.68 0.46 -26.10
C ASP A 366 26.34 1.76 -26.89
N ALA A 367 25.64 1.63 -28.02
CA ALA A 367 25.15 2.77 -28.80
C ALA A 367 23.97 3.51 -28.15
N SER A 368 23.11 2.82 -27.39
CA SER A 368 22.11 3.44 -26.51
C SER A 368 22.79 4.30 -25.45
N ILE A 369 23.77 3.75 -24.72
CA ILE A 369 24.48 4.45 -23.63
C ILE A 369 25.21 5.71 -24.15
N GLU A 370 25.85 5.63 -25.32
CA GLU A 370 26.49 6.80 -25.94
C GLU A 370 25.48 7.80 -26.53
N ALA A 371 24.25 7.37 -26.87
CA ALA A 371 23.15 8.25 -27.26
C ALA A 371 22.53 8.97 -26.05
N GLU A 372 22.23 8.24 -24.97
CA GLU A 372 21.77 8.75 -23.68
C GLU A 372 22.75 9.81 -23.16
N LYS A 373 24.05 9.52 -23.17
CA LYS A 373 25.11 10.47 -22.83
C LYS A 373 25.12 11.74 -23.71
N GLN A 374 24.86 11.64 -25.01
CA GLN A 374 24.74 12.82 -25.88
C GLN A 374 23.47 13.65 -25.57
N MET A 375 22.39 13.00 -25.14
CA MET A 375 21.16 13.67 -24.70
C MET A 375 21.36 14.36 -23.34
N ASP A 376 22.08 13.75 -22.40
CA ASP A 376 22.48 14.36 -21.12
C ASP A 376 23.41 15.57 -21.34
N ASP A 377 24.43 15.44 -22.18
CA ASP A 377 25.33 16.55 -22.54
C ASP A 377 24.55 17.72 -23.18
N PHE A 378 23.56 17.44 -24.04
CA PHE A 378 22.65 18.46 -24.58
C PHE A 378 21.70 19.04 -23.52
N GLY A 379 21.17 18.23 -22.61
CA GLY A 379 20.33 18.71 -21.51
C GLY A 379 21.09 19.70 -20.61
N ILE A 380 22.38 19.45 -20.36
CA ILE A 380 23.29 20.36 -19.67
C ILE A 380 23.57 21.62 -20.50
N GLU A 381 23.81 21.49 -21.81
CA GLU A 381 23.99 22.62 -22.73
C GLU A 381 22.77 23.56 -22.74
N ALA A 382 21.59 22.99 -23.00
CA ALA A 382 20.31 23.69 -23.08
C ALA A 382 19.96 24.39 -21.76
N SER A 383 20.03 23.67 -20.63
CA SER A 383 19.73 24.23 -19.30
C SER A 383 20.76 25.26 -18.80
N MET A 384 21.84 25.50 -19.54
CA MET A 384 22.84 26.54 -19.29
C MET A 384 22.82 27.70 -20.30
N ARG A 385 21.83 27.76 -21.19
CA ARG A 385 21.56 28.86 -22.14
C ARG A 385 21.12 30.15 -21.41
N GLU A 386 22.07 31.05 -21.13
CA GLU A 386 21.82 32.36 -20.49
C GLU A 386 20.94 33.30 -21.34
N ASP A 387 20.98 33.13 -22.66
CA ASP A 387 20.13 33.80 -23.65
C ASP A 387 18.67 33.31 -23.58
N ILE A 388 18.44 32.00 -23.60
CA ILE A 388 17.10 31.42 -23.38
C ILE A 388 16.56 31.81 -22.00
N PHE A 389 17.37 31.73 -20.94
CA PHE A 389 16.92 32.06 -19.59
C PHE A 389 16.42 33.50 -19.46
N LYS A 390 17.05 34.48 -20.13
CA LYS A 390 16.55 35.88 -20.15
C LYS A 390 15.16 35.99 -20.77
N LEU A 391 14.89 35.20 -21.81
CA LEU A 391 13.57 35.17 -22.45
C LEU A 391 12.53 34.44 -21.60
N VAL A 392 12.90 33.35 -20.90
CA VAL A 392 12.01 32.64 -19.96
C VAL A 392 11.70 33.47 -18.72
N ASP A 393 12.69 34.19 -18.17
CA ASP A 393 12.55 35.12 -17.05
C ASP A 393 11.70 36.35 -17.41
N ALA A 394 11.81 36.86 -18.63
CA ALA A 394 10.91 37.88 -19.15
C ALA A 394 9.49 37.32 -19.40
N ALA A 395 9.37 36.12 -19.97
CA ALA A 395 8.08 35.46 -20.19
C ALA A 395 7.31 35.20 -18.88
N LEU A 396 8.01 34.81 -17.81
CA LEU A 396 7.41 34.67 -16.46
C LEU A 396 6.89 36.01 -15.93
N LYS A 397 7.66 37.10 -16.09
CA LYS A 397 7.25 38.46 -15.67
C LYS A 397 6.10 39.04 -16.49
N ASN A 398 5.96 38.59 -17.74
CA ASN A 398 4.90 38.98 -18.66
C ASN A 398 3.68 38.03 -18.62
N SER A 399 3.71 36.95 -17.83
CA SER A 399 2.68 35.91 -17.83
C SER A 399 1.31 36.43 -17.35
N LYS A 400 0.27 36.12 -18.14
CA LYS A 400 -1.14 36.43 -17.89
C LYS A 400 -2.00 35.38 -18.57
N ASP A 401 -3.16 35.09 -18.00
CA ASP A 401 -4.26 34.34 -18.62
C ASP A 401 -3.88 32.94 -19.17
N LEU A 402 -2.81 32.32 -18.63
CA LEU A 402 -2.43 30.93 -18.89
C LEU A 402 -3.34 29.95 -18.12
N ASP A 403 -3.49 28.75 -18.65
CA ASP A 403 -4.05 27.62 -17.91
C ASP A 403 -3.07 27.11 -16.84
N PRO A 404 -3.54 26.31 -15.84
CA PRO A 404 -2.68 25.85 -14.75
C PRO A 404 -1.49 24.99 -15.16
N GLU A 405 -1.58 24.20 -16.24
CA GLU A 405 -0.49 23.34 -16.70
C GLU A 405 0.57 24.16 -17.44
N SER A 406 0.14 25.09 -18.32
CA SER A 406 1.03 26.07 -18.97
C SER A 406 1.77 26.94 -17.95
N GLN A 407 1.09 27.41 -16.91
CA GLN A 407 1.71 28.19 -15.83
C GLN A 407 2.72 27.35 -15.04
N ARG A 408 2.36 26.11 -14.64
CA ARG A 408 3.29 25.20 -13.93
C ARG A 408 4.51 24.84 -14.79
N LEU A 409 4.35 24.69 -16.12
CA LEU A 409 5.45 24.48 -17.05
C LEU A 409 6.42 25.67 -17.04
N LEU A 410 5.92 26.89 -17.24
CA LEU A 410 6.71 28.13 -17.22
C LEU A 410 7.50 28.31 -15.91
N GLU A 411 6.85 28.02 -14.78
CA GLU A 411 7.49 28.05 -13.45
C GLU A 411 8.56 26.96 -13.29
N LYS A 412 8.28 25.72 -13.71
CA LYS A 412 9.24 24.60 -13.64
C LYS A 412 10.44 24.80 -14.58
N ASP A 413 10.27 25.44 -15.73
CA ASP A 413 11.38 25.80 -16.62
C ASP A 413 12.25 26.91 -16.04
N HIS A 414 11.65 28.02 -15.60
CA HIS A 414 12.38 29.11 -14.95
C HIS A 414 13.17 28.60 -13.74
N LYS A 415 12.51 27.82 -12.87
CA LYS A 415 13.14 27.18 -11.71
C LYS A 415 14.26 26.22 -12.12
N GLY A 416 14.13 25.51 -13.25
CA GLY A 416 15.20 24.69 -13.83
C GLY A 416 16.47 25.49 -14.15
N PHE A 417 16.34 26.58 -14.91
CA PHE A 417 17.46 27.48 -15.24
C PHE A 417 18.09 28.14 -14.00
N VAL A 418 17.27 28.56 -13.02
CA VAL A 418 17.75 29.10 -11.73
C VAL A 418 18.57 28.05 -10.97
N ARG A 419 18.13 26.78 -10.96
CA ARG A 419 18.81 25.65 -10.31
C ARG A 419 20.04 25.15 -11.08
N MET A 420 20.23 25.58 -12.32
CA MET A 420 21.48 25.47 -13.08
C MET A 420 22.36 26.74 -12.97
N GLY A 421 22.07 27.62 -12.02
CA GLY A 421 22.95 28.72 -11.63
C GLY A 421 22.94 29.91 -12.57
N LEU A 422 21.96 30.05 -13.46
CA LEU A 422 21.88 31.20 -14.37
C LEU A 422 21.43 32.49 -13.67
N ASN A 423 20.86 32.39 -12.47
CA ASN A 423 20.64 33.53 -11.56
C ASN A 423 21.90 33.92 -10.74
N VAL A 424 22.99 33.14 -10.81
CA VAL A 424 24.28 33.55 -10.26
C VAL A 424 24.95 34.51 -11.25
N PRO A 425 25.44 35.69 -10.82
CA PRO A 425 26.15 36.61 -11.71
C PRO A 425 27.34 35.96 -12.40
N ALA A 426 27.60 36.35 -13.65
CA ALA A 426 28.72 35.85 -14.45
C ALA A 426 30.08 36.14 -13.78
N GLY A 427 30.98 35.16 -13.83
CA GLY A 427 32.31 35.21 -13.20
C GLY A 427 32.57 33.99 -12.31
N PRO A 428 33.68 34.00 -11.53
CA PRO A 428 34.30 32.79 -11.00
C PRO A 428 33.40 31.87 -10.17
N LYS A 429 32.40 32.39 -9.44
CA LYS A 429 31.42 31.55 -8.71
C LYS A 429 30.58 30.70 -9.66
N ARG A 430 30.07 31.29 -10.74
CA ARG A 430 29.25 30.59 -11.72
C ARG A 430 30.08 29.63 -12.55
N ASP A 431 31.31 30.01 -12.90
CA ASP A 431 32.21 29.15 -13.66
C ASP A 431 32.62 27.92 -12.82
N ARG A 432 32.91 28.13 -11.53
CA ARG A 432 33.09 27.04 -10.55
C ARG A 432 31.86 26.14 -10.41
N PHE A 433 30.64 26.70 -10.39
CA PHE A 433 29.41 25.90 -10.40
C PHE A 433 29.30 25.00 -11.65
N LYS A 434 29.70 25.50 -12.83
CA LYS A 434 29.72 24.71 -14.07
C LYS A 434 30.75 23.56 -14.01
N GLU A 435 31.95 23.80 -13.49
CA GLU A 435 32.94 22.74 -13.22
C GLU A 435 32.36 21.64 -12.31
N ILE A 436 31.74 22.05 -11.20
CA ILE A 436 31.14 21.15 -10.22
C ILE A 436 30.02 20.33 -10.87
N LYS A 437 29.11 20.97 -11.62
CA LYS A 437 28.01 20.28 -12.31
C LYS A 437 28.51 19.24 -13.31
N LYS A 438 29.55 19.54 -14.08
CA LYS A 438 30.18 18.56 -14.99
C LYS A 438 30.79 17.41 -14.17
N ARG A 439 31.57 17.72 -13.14
CA ARG A 439 32.26 16.70 -12.33
C ARG A 439 31.29 15.76 -11.62
N LEU A 440 30.15 16.28 -11.13
CA LEU A 440 29.08 15.46 -10.55
C LEU A 440 28.46 14.47 -11.55
N SER A 441 28.36 14.84 -12.84
CA SER A 441 27.93 13.91 -13.90
C SER A 441 28.97 12.81 -14.14
N GLU A 442 30.25 13.18 -14.31
CA GLU A 442 31.35 12.22 -14.46
C GLU A 442 31.41 11.20 -13.30
N LEU A 443 31.25 11.69 -12.07
CA LEU A 443 31.19 10.87 -10.86
C LEU A 443 29.99 9.93 -10.87
N SER A 444 28.81 10.42 -11.27
CA SER A 444 27.57 9.62 -11.32
C SER A 444 27.67 8.46 -12.31
N ILE A 445 28.13 8.76 -13.54
CA ILE A 445 28.33 7.76 -14.60
C ILE A 445 29.36 6.72 -14.14
N THR A 446 30.49 7.15 -13.57
CA THR A 446 31.54 6.22 -13.10
C THR A 446 31.04 5.32 -11.97
N PHE A 447 30.36 5.89 -10.98
CA PHE A 447 29.84 5.15 -9.81
C PHE A 447 28.82 4.09 -10.23
N GLN A 448 27.85 4.46 -11.07
CA GLN A 448 26.83 3.51 -11.54
C GLN A 448 27.41 2.45 -12.48
N LYS A 449 28.40 2.83 -13.31
CA LYS A 449 29.14 1.87 -14.14
C LYS A 449 29.80 0.79 -13.28
N ASN A 450 30.50 1.17 -12.21
CA ASN A 450 31.17 0.22 -11.31
C ASN A 450 30.16 -0.73 -10.63
N LEU A 451 28.96 -0.26 -10.27
CA LEU A 451 27.88 -1.13 -9.76
C LEU A 451 27.38 -2.15 -10.81
N ASN A 452 27.22 -1.69 -12.06
CA ASN A 452 26.67 -2.50 -13.15
C ASN A 452 27.68 -3.56 -13.64
N GLU A 453 28.95 -3.17 -13.80
CA GLU A 453 30.04 -4.04 -14.28
C GLU A 453 30.67 -4.91 -13.18
N GLU A 454 30.23 -4.79 -11.93
CA GLU A 454 30.64 -5.65 -10.80
C GLU A 454 30.42 -7.15 -11.14
N GLN A 455 31.46 -7.97 -11.07
CA GLN A 455 31.41 -9.43 -11.29
C GLN A 455 32.07 -10.20 -10.12
N GLY A 456 31.97 -9.65 -8.92
CA GLY A 456 32.53 -10.20 -7.70
C GLY A 456 31.77 -11.41 -7.18
N GLY A 457 32.43 -12.14 -6.29
CA GLY A 457 31.91 -13.36 -5.71
C GLY A 457 32.92 -14.04 -4.81
N LEU A 458 32.54 -15.21 -4.30
CA LEU A 458 33.35 -16.04 -3.41
C LEU A 458 33.27 -17.51 -3.82
N TRP A 459 34.37 -18.23 -3.65
CA TRP A 459 34.44 -19.68 -3.89
C TRP A 459 34.16 -20.45 -2.61
N PHE A 460 33.10 -21.26 -2.60
CA PHE A 460 32.72 -22.14 -1.49
C PHE A 460 32.54 -23.58 -1.95
N THR A 461 32.80 -24.54 -1.07
CA THR A 461 32.40 -25.94 -1.27
C THR A 461 30.88 -26.12 -1.13
N GLU A 462 30.30 -27.17 -1.72
CA GLU A 462 28.87 -27.50 -1.54
C GLU A 462 28.53 -27.77 -0.06
N GLN A 463 29.51 -28.22 0.73
CA GLN A 463 29.40 -28.43 2.18
C GLN A 463 29.41 -27.11 2.98
N GLU A 464 30.15 -26.08 2.54
CA GLU A 464 30.09 -24.75 3.16
C GLU A 464 28.74 -24.06 2.93
N LEU A 465 28.08 -24.35 1.80
CA LEU A 465 26.78 -23.81 1.41
C LEU A 465 25.59 -24.65 1.95
N GLU A 466 25.78 -25.40 3.04
CA GLU A 466 24.72 -26.26 3.60
C GLU A 466 23.44 -25.44 3.90
N GLY A 467 22.30 -25.93 3.39
CA GLY A 467 20.98 -25.30 3.51
C GLY A 467 20.55 -24.49 2.28
N VAL A 468 21.48 -24.03 1.43
CA VAL A 468 21.13 -23.30 0.20
C VAL A 468 20.36 -24.23 -0.77
N PRO A 469 19.24 -23.77 -1.37
CA PRO A 469 18.43 -24.59 -2.28
C PRO A 469 19.23 -25.16 -3.46
N LYS A 470 18.97 -26.44 -3.80
CA LYS A 470 19.78 -27.17 -4.78
C LYS A 470 19.67 -26.63 -6.21
N ASP A 471 18.53 -26.09 -6.58
CA ASP A 471 18.29 -25.39 -7.84
C ASP A 471 19.18 -24.15 -8.00
N VAL A 472 19.43 -23.41 -6.91
CA VAL A 472 20.42 -22.32 -6.89
C VAL A 472 21.84 -22.90 -7.06
N LEU A 473 22.20 -23.90 -6.27
CA LEU A 473 23.56 -24.51 -6.29
C LEU A 473 23.91 -25.15 -7.63
N ASP A 474 22.95 -25.81 -8.30
CA ASP A 474 23.17 -26.43 -9.61
C ASP A 474 23.30 -25.40 -10.75
N GLY A 475 22.85 -24.15 -10.52
CA GLY A 475 23.06 -23.01 -11.42
C GLY A 475 24.41 -22.29 -11.26
N LEU A 476 25.12 -22.46 -10.13
CA LEU A 476 26.39 -21.78 -9.89
C LEU A 476 27.53 -22.32 -10.77
N LYS A 477 28.44 -21.43 -11.19
CA LYS A 477 29.64 -21.82 -11.95
C LYS A 477 30.52 -22.73 -11.09
N LYS A 478 30.85 -23.91 -11.61
CA LYS A 478 31.74 -24.89 -10.98
C LYS A 478 33.21 -24.50 -11.19
N GLY A 479 34.03 -24.70 -10.16
CA GLY A 479 35.43 -24.30 -10.14
C GLY A 479 36.38 -25.34 -10.70
N ASP A 480 37.47 -24.84 -11.26
CA ASP A 480 38.61 -25.55 -11.83
C ASP A 480 39.93 -25.13 -11.14
N GLY A 481 41.01 -25.86 -11.42
CA GLY A 481 42.33 -25.63 -10.79
C GLY A 481 42.26 -25.63 -9.27
N ASP A 482 42.75 -24.55 -8.65
CA ASP A 482 42.76 -24.34 -7.19
C ASP A 482 41.35 -24.19 -6.56
N ASN A 483 40.31 -24.12 -7.39
CA ASN A 483 38.90 -24.10 -7.00
C ASN A 483 38.12 -25.36 -7.43
N ALA A 484 38.82 -26.42 -7.86
CA ALA A 484 38.20 -27.72 -8.12
C ALA A 484 37.37 -28.19 -6.91
N GLY A 485 36.10 -28.54 -7.16
CA GLY A 485 35.14 -28.94 -6.12
C GLY A 485 34.44 -27.79 -5.40
N LYS A 486 34.63 -26.54 -5.82
CA LYS A 486 33.91 -25.35 -5.32
C LYS A 486 32.90 -24.82 -6.35
N LEU A 487 31.98 -24.00 -5.85
CA LEU A 487 31.01 -23.22 -6.61
C LEU A 487 31.34 -21.72 -6.46
N TRP A 488 31.18 -20.95 -7.52
CA TRP A 488 31.30 -19.49 -7.52
C TRP A 488 29.94 -18.88 -7.19
N LEU A 489 29.84 -18.31 -6.00
CA LEU A 489 28.69 -17.53 -5.54
C LEU A 489 28.94 -16.07 -5.90
N THR A 490 28.09 -15.46 -6.73
CA THR A 490 28.22 -14.04 -7.09
C THR A 490 27.58 -13.12 -6.05
N PHE A 491 27.89 -11.83 -6.09
CA PHE A 491 27.14 -10.81 -5.32
C PHE A 491 25.87 -10.31 -6.03
N LYS A 492 25.35 -11.06 -7.03
CA LYS A 492 24.06 -10.79 -7.67
C LYS A 492 22.91 -11.41 -6.88
N TYR A 493 21.74 -10.78 -6.93
CA TYR A 493 20.61 -11.11 -6.05
C TYR A 493 20.13 -12.58 -6.11
N PRO A 494 20.13 -13.27 -7.26
CA PRO A 494 19.75 -14.70 -7.33
C PRO A 494 20.64 -15.64 -6.52
N ASP A 495 21.93 -15.31 -6.31
CA ASP A 495 22.86 -16.13 -5.52
C ASP A 495 22.93 -15.62 -4.08
N LEU A 496 23.04 -14.30 -3.94
CA LEU A 496 23.28 -13.59 -2.69
C LEU A 496 22.13 -13.76 -1.69
N PHE A 497 20.89 -13.56 -2.13
CA PHE A 497 19.75 -13.58 -1.20
C PHE A 497 19.37 -15.00 -0.75
N PRO A 498 19.31 -16.04 -1.60
CA PRO A 498 19.12 -17.41 -1.11
C PRO A 498 20.24 -17.86 -0.16
N THR A 499 21.49 -17.47 -0.40
CA THR A 499 22.57 -17.80 0.55
C THR A 499 22.40 -17.08 1.89
N LEU A 500 22.06 -15.79 1.91
CA LEU A 500 21.82 -15.06 3.16
C LEU A 500 20.51 -15.47 3.88
N LYS A 501 19.53 -16.05 3.16
CA LYS A 501 18.30 -16.62 3.74
C LYS A 501 18.51 -18.05 4.29
N TYR A 502 19.23 -18.91 3.60
CA TYR A 502 19.21 -20.37 3.86
C TYR A 502 20.55 -21.01 4.26
N CYS A 503 21.70 -20.35 4.07
CA CYS A 503 22.99 -20.95 4.45
C CYS A 503 23.12 -21.04 5.97
N LYS A 504 23.23 -22.26 6.51
CA LYS A 504 23.33 -22.56 7.94
C LYS A 504 24.66 -22.16 8.57
N ASN A 505 25.68 -21.91 7.76
CA ASN A 505 27.03 -21.60 8.22
C ASN A 505 27.18 -20.08 8.50
N PRO A 506 27.33 -19.65 9.76
CA PRO A 506 27.39 -18.23 10.10
C PRO A 506 28.68 -17.54 9.60
N ASP A 507 29.80 -18.26 9.50
CA ASP A 507 31.05 -17.73 8.92
C ASP A 507 30.90 -17.47 7.41
N VAL A 508 30.15 -18.31 6.69
CA VAL A 508 29.84 -18.11 5.27
C VAL A 508 28.91 -16.92 5.10
N ARG A 509 27.83 -16.81 5.89
CA ARG A 509 26.95 -15.62 5.88
C ARG A 509 27.74 -14.34 6.17
N ARG A 510 28.64 -14.34 7.17
CA ARG A 510 29.52 -13.20 7.47
C ARG A 510 30.42 -12.83 6.28
N LYS A 511 31.14 -13.80 5.70
CA LYS A 511 32.00 -13.59 4.53
C LYS A 511 31.21 -12.97 3.37
N VAL A 512 30.10 -13.60 2.98
CA VAL A 512 29.23 -13.15 1.88
C VAL A 512 28.70 -11.74 2.13
N PHE A 513 28.19 -11.48 3.34
CA PHE A 513 27.66 -10.16 3.71
C PHE A 513 28.74 -9.06 3.67
N THR A 514 29.85 -9.25 4.38
CA THR A 514 30.92 -8.24 4.48
C THR A 514 31.62 -8.02 3.13
N SER A 515 31.81 -9.06 2.31
CA SER A 515 32.34 -8.89 0.95
C SER A 515 31.34 -8.19 0.01
N ASN A 516 30.04 -8.44 0.12
CA ASN A 516 29.03 -7.70 -0.66
C ASN A 516 28.99 -6.21 -0.25
N GLU A 517 29.11 -5.88 1.03
CA GLU A 517 29.22 -4.48 1.51
C GLU A 517 30.59 -3.83 1.17
N ASN A 518 31.49 -4.55 0.49
CA ASN A 518 32.82 -4.09 0.04
C ASN A 518 33.07 -4.32 -1.48
N LYS A 519 32.03 -4.64 -2.27
CA LYS A 519 32.22 -5.12 -3.67
C LYS A 519 32.56 -4.04 -4.70
N CYS A 520 32.46 -2.77 -4.34
CA CYS A 520 32.78 -1.60 -5.18
C CYS A 520 33.54 -0.56 -4.36
N ASN A 521 34.66 -0.92 -3.72
CA ASN A 521 35.37 -0.01 -2.82
C ASN A 521 36.00 1.21 -3.54
N GLU A 522 36.20 1.12 -4.85
CA GLU A 522 36.52 2.24 -5.75
C GLU A 522 35.45 3.34 -5.75
N ASN A 523 34.19 3.04 -5.40
CA ASN A 523 33.11 4.02 -5.31
C ASN A 523 33.16 4.88 -4.03
N VAL A 524 33.94 4.51 -3.01
CA VAL A 524 34.07 5.27 -1.75
C VAL A 524 34.61 6.69 -1.98
N PRO A 525 35.78 6.89 -2.64
CA PRO A 525 36.26 8.24 -2.94
C PRO A 525 35.32 9.01 -3.87
N LEU A 526 34.67 8.33 -4.83
CA LEU A 526 33.72 8.97 -5.75
C LEU A 526 32.50 9.52 -5.01
N PHE A 527 31.94 8.75 -4.07
CA PHE A 527 30.84 9.20 -3.23
C PHE A 527 31.24 10.38 -2.34
N LYS A 528 32.42 10.31 -1.71
CA LYS A 528 32.96 11.39 -0.88
C LYS A 528 33.15 12.68 -1.69
N GLU A 529 33.70 12.59 -2.90
CA GLU A 529 33.85 13.73 -3.80
C GLU A 529 32.47 14.31 -4.19
N ALA A 530 31.51 13.46 -4.55
CA ALA A 530 30.16 13.87 -4.94
C ALA A 530 29.43 14.62 -3.82
N VAL A 531 29.48 14.15 -2.56
CA VAL A 531 28.84 14.83 -1.43
C VAL A 531 29.47 16.19 -1.15
N VAL A 532 30.80 16.30 -1.19
CA VAL A 532 31.51 17.59 -1.04
C VAL A 532 31.12 18.58 -2.14
N LEU A 533 31.11 18.12 -3.40
CA LEU A 533 30.76 18.94 -4.55
C LEU A 533 29.28 19.37 -4.56
N ARG A 534 28.36 18.50 -4.12
CA ARG A 534 26.93 18.81 -3.94
C ARG A 534 26.72 19.97 -2.96
N ASP A 535 27.38 19.92 -1.81
CA ASP A 535 27.33 20.99 -0.82
C ASP A 535 27.95 22.31 -1.34
N GLU A 536 29.08 22.24 -2.04
CA GLU A 536 29.69 23.43 -2.68
C GLU A 536 28.72 24.07 -3.70
N ALA A 537 28.10 23.26 -4.56
CA ALA A 537 27.13 23.71 -5.56
C ALA A 537 25.92 24.40 -4.91
N ALA A 538 25.32 23.79 -3.88
CA ALA A 538 24.17 24.33 -3.18
C ALA A 538 24.48 25.69 -2.53
N ARG A 539 25.66 25.83 -1.90
CA ARG A 539 26.10 27.10 -1.29
C ARG A 539 26.43 28.18 -2.33
N ILE A 540 26.91 27.83 -3.53
CA ILE A 540 27.08 28.79 -4.63
C ILE A 540 25.72 29.32 -5.11
N LEU A 541 24.69 28.47 -5.14
CA LEU A 541 23.31 28.86 -5.45
C LEU A 541 22.60 29.60 -4.30
N GLY A 542 23.23 29.73 -3.12
CA GLY A 542 22.70 30.45 -1.96
C GLY A 542 21.92 29.61 -0.94
N TYR A 543 21.86 28.29 -1.11
CA TYR A 543 21.22 27.39 -0.15
C TYR A 543 22.16 27.06 1.03
N PRO A 544 21.65 26.76 2.24
CA PRO A 544 22.48 26.43 3.39
C PRO A 544 23.28 25.12 3.23
N ASN A 545 22.68 24.12 2.58
CA ASN A 545 23.21 22.78 2.36
C ASN A 545 22.53 22.15 1.13
N HIS A 546 22.96 20.95 0.73
CA HIS A 546 22.41 20.27 -0.45
C HIS A 546 20.97 19.78 -0.26
N ALA A 547 20.60 19.31 0.94
CA ALA A 547 19.23 18.86 1.18
C ALA A 547 18.19 19.97 1.02
N THR A 548 18.49 21.19 1.49
CA THR A 548 17.60 22.35 1.28
C THR A 548 17.39 22.61 -0.22
N PHE A 549 18.45 22.55 -1.02
CA PHE A 549 18.35 22.67 -2.47
C PHE A 549 17.52 21.53 -3.10
N ARG A 550 17.64 20.29 -2.62
CA ARG A 550 16.92 19.14 -3.20
C ARG A 550 15.44 19.08 -2.81
N ILE A 551 15.07 19.53 -1.61
CA ILE A 551 13.73 19.32 -1.03
C ILE A 551 12.76 20.47 -1.31
N GLU A 552 13.25 21.65 -1.69
CA GLU A 552 12.46 22.80 -2.15
C GLU A 552 11.40 22.47 -3.22
N ASP A 553 11.68 21.50 -4.11
CA ASP A 553 10.80 21.13 -5.22
C ASP A 553 9.99 19.83 -5.01
N LYS A 554 10.01 19.31 -3.78
CA LYS A 554 9.36 18.06 -3.36
C LYS A 554 8.03 18.33 -2.63
N MET A 555 7.33 17.32 -2.12
CA MET A 555 6.14 17.52 -1.27
C MET A 555 6.51 18.02 0.12
N ALA A 556 7.62 17.53 0.71
CA ALA A 556 8.04 17.92 2.06
C ALA A 556 8.46 19.41 2.19
N LYS A 557 8.83 20.08 1.09
CA LYS A 557 9.29 21.49 0.95
C LYS A 557 10.52 21.91 1.77
N THR A 558 10.82 21.33 2.94
CA THR A 558 11.98 21.67 3.79
C THR A 558 12.66 20.41 4.35
N PRO A 559 13.98 20.44 4.65
CA PRO A 559 14.66 19.33 5.33
C PRO A 559 14.06 19.04 6.72
N LYS A 560 13.72 20.08 7.49
CA LYS A 560 13.10 19.92 8.82
C LYS A 560 11.81 19.09 8.79
N THR A 561 11.00 19.22 7.73
CA THR A 561 9.79 18.39 7.53
C THR A 561 10.14 16.90 7.49
N VAL A 562 11.27 16.57 6.87
CA VAL A 562 11.79 15.20 6.73
C VAL A 562 12.43 14.75 8.04
N ASP A 563 13.24 15.59 8.69
CA ASP A 563 13.88 15.26 9.98
C ASP A 563 12.84 14.98 11.07
N ASP A 564 11.79 15.79 11.16
CA ASP A 564 10.69 15.60 12.09
C ASP A 564 9.99 14.25 11.84
N PHE A 565 9.71 13.93 10.57
CA PHE A 565 9.05 12.68 10.17
C PHE A 565 9.92 11.43 10.44
N LEU A 566 11.17 11.43 9.99
CA LEU A 566 12.11 10.32 10.22
C LEU A 566 12.44 10.17 11.71
N GLY A 567 12.50 11.28 12.46
CA GLY A 567 12.75 11.29 13.90
C GLY A 567 11.59 10.73 14.73
N ASP A 568 10.35 11.14 14.45
CA ASP A 568 9.16 10.61 15.13
C ASP A 568 8.97 9.12 14.82
N LEU A 569 9.05 8.74 13.54
CA LEU A 569 8.96 7.34 13.11
C LEU A 569 10.07 6.47 13.73
N ARG A 570 11.31 6.97 13.82
CA ARG A 570 12.39 6.28 14.54
C ARG A 570 12.08 6.11 16.03
N THR A 571 11.56 7.14 16.67
CA THR A 571 11.23 7.13 18.11
C THR A 571 10.15 6.09 18.42
N ARG A 572 9.13 5.99 17.57
CA ARG A 572 8.04 5.00 17.72
C ARG A 572 8.46 3.57 17.40
N LEU A 573 9.29 3.36 16.38
CA LEU A 573 9.73 2.02 15.97
C LEU A 573 10.81 1.39 16.85
N ALA A 574 11.66 2.20 17.51
CA ALA A 574 12.81 1.69 18.26
C ALA A 574 12.46 0.65 19.35
N PRO A 575 11.38 0.79 20.16
CA PRO A 575 10.97 -0.24 21.12
C PRO A 575 10.57 -1.56 20.45
N GLY A 576 9.83 -1.50 19.33
CA GLY A 576 9.42 -2.67 18.56
C GLY A 576 10.64 -3.44 18.01
N GLY A 577 11.58 -2.71 17.41
CA GLY A 577 12.82 -3.31 16.86
C GLY A 577 13.68 -3.98 17.92
N VAL A 578 13.69 -3.50 19.17
CA VAL A 578 14.39 -4.16 20.29
C VAL A 578 13.73 -5.49 20.68
N GLU A 579 12.39 -5.55 20.74
CA GLU A 579 11.68 -6.80 21.05
C GLU A 579 11.70 -7.81 19.89
N GLU A 580 11.67 -7.36 18.64
CA GLU A 580 11.92 -8.21 17.46
C GLU A 580 13.35 -8.79 17.48
N LEU A 581 14.36 -7.95 17.70
CA LEU A 581 15.76 -8.37 17.79
C LEU A 581 15.99 -9.39 18.91
N LYS A 582 15.30 -9.21 20.04
CA LYS A 582 15.30 -10.14 21.18
C LYS A 582 14.66 -11.49 20.82
N LYS A 583 13.50 -11.52 20.15
CA LYS A 583 12.88 -12.76 19.62
C LYS A 583 13.82 -13.49 18.66
N LEU A 584 14.34 -12.77 17.67
CA LEU A 584 15.28 -13.30 16.67
C LEU A 584 16.58 -13.82 17.29
N LYS A 585 17.08 -13.17 18.35
CA LYS A 585 18.24 -13.63 19.12
C LYS A 585 17.93 -14.93 19.89
N THR A 586 16.78 -15.05 20.55
CA THR A 586 16.38 -16.31 21.19
C THR A 586 16.18 -17.43 20.16
N LEU A 587 15.72 -17.11 18.93
CA LEU A 587 15.69 -18.07 17.83
C LEU A 587 17.10 -18.51 17.38
N LYS A 588 18.08 -17.60 17.32
CA LYS A 588 19.50 -17.93 17.10
C LYS A 588 20.07 -18.84 18.20
N GLU A 589 19.82 -18.50 19.46
CA GLU A 589 20.25 -19.28 20.64
C GLU A 589 19.69 -20.72 20.59
N LYS A 590 18.44 -20.86 20.12
CA LYS A 590 17.77 -22.16 19.92
C LYS A 590 18.33 -22.93 18.72
N ASP A 591 18.42 -22.31 17.54
CA ASP A 591 18.96 -22.95 16.31
C ASP A 591 20.37 -23.50 16.52
N PHE A 592 21.26 -22.74 17.19
CA PHE A 592 22.61 -23.20 17.49
C PHE A 592 22.59 -24.42 18.42
N LYS A 593 21.69 -24.46 19.40
CA LYS A 593 21.50 -25.61 20.31
C LYS A 593 20.92 -26.83 19.57
N ASP A 594 19.87 -26.64 18.78
CA ASP A 594 19.16 -27.71 18.08
C ASP A 594 20.01 -28.32 16.95
N ARG A 595 20.93 -27.53 16.36
CA ARG A 595 21.99 -28.01 15.43
C ARG A 595 23.23 -28.58 16.11
N GLY A 596 23.32 -28.56 17.45
CA GLY A 596 24.44 -29.12 18.21
C GLY A 596 25.73 -28.31 18.15
N VAL A 597 25.65 -27.00 17.89
CA VAL A 597 26.76 -26.04 17.75
C VAL A 597 26.65 -24.87 18.76
N ALA A 598 26.13 -25.17 19.96
CA ALA A 598 25.86 -24.18 21.00
C ALA A 598 27.11 -23.39 21.44
N GLU A 599 28.30 -23.98 21.31
CA GLU A 599 29.59 -23.36 21.60
C GLU A 599 29.99 -22.23 20.63
N GLN A 600 29.35 -22.14 19.47
CA GLN A 600 29.55 -21.05 18.50
C GLN A 600 28.72 -19.79 18.85
N ASN A 601 27.81 -19.88 19.82
CA ASN A 601 26.94 -18.78 20.21
C ASN A 601 27.66 -17.81 21.15
N ASP A 602 28.00 -16.63 20.63
CA ASP A 602 28.63 -15.53 21.36
C ASP A 602 27.62 -14.61 22.08
N GLY A 603 26.32 -14.88 21.97
CA GLY A 603 25.27 -14.06 22.56
C GLY A 603 25.06 -12.71 21.86
N LYS A 604 25.60 -12.51 20.65
CA LYS A 604 25.37 -11.32 19.80
C LYS A 604 24.41 -11.67 18.65
N TYR A 605 23.88 -10.67 17.96
CA TYR A 605 23.01 -10.88 16.80
C TYR A 605 23.37 -9.93 15.65
N TYR A 606 23.91 -10.51 14.58
CA TYR A 606 24.62 -9.74 13.58
C TYR A 606 23.81 -9.38 12.34
N LEU A 607 24.29 -8.37 11.60
CA LEU A 607 23.77 -7.97 10.29
C LEU A 607 23.65 -9.13 9.27
N TRP A 608 24.52 -10.14 9.35
CA TRP A 608 24.49 -11.36 8.53
C TRP A 608 23.66 -12.51 9.10
N ASP A 609 23.16 -12.37 10.33
CA ASP A 609 22.21 -13.31 10.95
C ASP A 609 20.77 -12.95 10.58
N HIS A 610 20.47 -11.67 10.35
CA HIS A 610 19.12 -11.14 10.15
C HIS A 610 18.29 -11.91 9.11
N ARG A 611 18.74 -12.00 7.86
CA ARG A 611 17.98 -12.67 6.78
C ARG A 611 17.76 -14.17 7.01
N TYR A 612 18.66 -14.83 7.75
CA TYR A 612 18.54 -16.26 8.05
C TYR A 612 17.48 -16.50 9.12
N TYR A 613 17.52 -15.78 10.24
CA TYR A 613 16.53 -15.98 11.31
C TYR A 613 15.16 -15.36 11.02
N ASP A 614 15.10 -14.32 10.19
CA ASP A 614 13.85 -13.83 9.61
C ASP A 614 13.16 -14.94 8.79
N THR A 615 13.89 -15.56 7.86
CA THR A 615 13.38 -16.70 7.07
C THR A 615 13.01 -17.88 7.98
N LEU A 616 13.88 -18.25 8.93
CA LEU A 616 13.65 -19.37 9.86
C LEU A 616 12.43 -19.13 10.76
N MET A 617 12.18 -17.88 11.18
CA MET A 617 11.01 -17.48 11.96
C MET A 617 9.72 -17.66 11.15
N LEU A 618 9.70 -17.16 9.91
CA LEU A 618 8.56 -17.31 9.00
C LEU A 618 8.25 -18.80 8.72
N GLU A 619 9.27 -19.62 8.50
CA GLU A 619 9.11 -21.06 8.26
C GLU A 619 8.67 -21.85 9.51
N HIS A 620 9.27 -21.62 10.68
CA HIS A 620 9.05 -22.44 11.87
C HIS A 620 7.95 -21.93 12.81
N GLU A 621 7.79 -20.61 12.97
CA GLU A 621 6.83 -20.01 13.91
C GLU A 621 5.52 -19.65 13.22
N TYR A 622 5.58 -19.12 12.00
CA TYR A 622 4.39 -18.73 11.21
C TYR A 622 3.94 -19.81 10.20
N GLN A 623 4.69 -20.91 10.08
CA GLN A 623 4.40 -22.05 9.19
C GLN A 623 4.25 -21.64 7.71
N LEU A 624 4.98 -20.60 7.29
CA LEU A 624 4.84 -19.97 5.98
C LEU A 624 5.50 -20.82 4.89
N ALA A 625 4.76 -21.79 4.36
CA ALA A 625 5.20 -22.68 3.29
C ALA A 625 5.30 -21.95 1.93
N GLN A 626 6.33 -21.13 1.75
CA GLN A 626 6.54 -20.26 0.57
C GLN A 626 6.45 -21.00 -0.78
N GLU A 627 7.03 -22.20 -0.92
CA GLU A 627 6.84 -23.00 -2.15
C GLU A 627 5.37 -23.36 -2.39
N ALA A 628 4.64 -23.81 -1.36
CA ALA A 628 3.23 -24.17 -1.46
C ALA A 628 2.30 -22.95 -1.64
N ILE A 629 2.76 -21.74 -1.30
CA ILE A 629 2.10 -20.47 -1.64
C ILE A 629 2.33 -20.15 -3.12
N ALA A 630 3.58 -20.27 -3.59
CA ALA A 630 3.94 -20.02 -4.99
C ALA A 630 3.23 -20.97 -5.97
N GLU A 631 2.90 -22.20 -5.54
CA GLU A 631 2.06 -23.14 -6.32
C GLU A 631 0.68 -22.59 -6.71
N TYR A 632 0.18 -21.53 -6.04
CA TYR A 632 -1.05 -20.81 -6.38
C TYR A 632 -0.85 -19.51 -7.17
N PHE A 633 0.37 -19.08 -7.45
CA PHE A 633 0.66 -17.88 -8.26
C PHE A 633 1.47 -18.17 -9.54
N PRO A 634 0.95 -18.98 -10.48
CA PRO A 634 1.51 -19.03 -11.83
C PRO A 634 1.41 -17.65 -12.51
N LEU A 635 2.52 -17.20 -13.08
CA LEU A 635 2.69 -15.84 -13.63
C LEU A 635 1.52 -15.41 -14.55
N GLU A 636 1.15 -16.24 -15.53
CA GLU A 636 0.08 -15.96 -16.50
C GLU A 636 -1.30 -15.74 -15.86
N THR A 637 -1.66 -16.51 -14.83
CA THR A 637 -2.92 -16.36 -14.11
C THR A 637 -2.89 -15.18 -13.14
N THR A 638 -1.75 -14.93 -12.49
CA THR A 638 -1.55 -13.79 -11.60
C THR A 638 -1.68 -12.47 -12.37
N ILE A 639 -1.01 -12.34 -13.53
CA ILE A 639 -1.15 -11.17 -14.42
C ILE A 639 -2.62 -10.96 -14.81
N ARG A 640 -3.32 -12.03 -15.23
CA ARG A 640 -4.73 -11.92 -15.64
C ARG A 640 -5.62 -11.39 -14.53
N GLY A 641 -5.47 -11.91 -13.30
CA GLY A 641 -6.22 -11.43 -12.14
C GLY A 641 -5.89 -9.97 -11.80
N MET A 642 -4.62 -9.57 -11.90
CA MET A 642 -4.20 -8.18 -11.68
C MET A 642 -4.77 -7.21 -12.73
N LEU A 643 -4.76 -7.60 -14.02
CA LEU A 643 -5.40 -6.82 -15.07
C LEU A 643 -6.91 -6.70 -14.82
N GLN A 644 -7.60 -7.78 -14.43
CA GLN A 644 -9.02 -7.76 -14.08
C GLN A 644 -9.36 -6.81 -12.91
N ILE A 645 -8.47 -6.65 -11.93
CA ILE A 645 -8.63 -5.65 -10.86
C ILE A 645 -8.64 -4.24 -11.44
N PHE A 646 -7.75 -3.94 -12.41
CA PHE A 646 -7.74 -2.65 -13.11
C PHE A 646 -8.92 -2.46 -14.07
N GLU A 647 -9.44 -3.53 -14.70
CA GLU A 647 -10.65 -3.47 -15.52
C GLU A 647 -11.85 -2.96 -14.70
N GLU A 648 -12.11 -3.59 -13.54
CA GLU A 648 -13.23 -3.23 -12.64
C GLU A 648 -13.03 -1.89 -11.91
N LEU A 649 -11.83 -1.64 -11.36
CA LEU A 649 -11.57 -0.43 -10.58
C LEU A 649 -11.50 0.83 -11.45
N PHE A 650 -10.77 0.77 -12.57
CA PHE A 650 -10.40 1.95 -13.34
C PHE A 650 -11.18 2.10 -14.66
N GLY A 651 -12.09 1.18 -14.96
CA GLY A 651 -12.89 1.20 -16.19
C GLY A 651 -12.04 0.96 -17.43
N LEU A 652 -11.20 -0.09 -17.38
CA LEU A 652 -10.24 -0.44 -18.43
C LEU A 652 -10.59 -1.79 -19.09
N GLN A 653 -9.97 -2.05 -20.24
CA GLN A 653 -10.06 -3.30 -21.00
C GLN A 653 -8.70 -3.64 -21.61
N PHE A 654 -8.15 -4.84 -21.35
CA PHE A 654 -6.82 -5.23 -21.81
C PHE A 654 -6.88 -6.28 -22.94
N VAL A 655 -6.57 -5.85 -24.16
CA VAL A 655 -6.58 -6.71 -25.36
C VAL A 655 -5.15 -7.13 -25.71
N GLN A 656 -4.78 -8.35 -25.36
CA GLN A 656 -3.47 -8.95 -25.68
C GLN A 656 -3.31 -9.09 -27.21
N VAL A 657 -2.19 -8.61 -27.73
CA VAL A 657 -1.89 -8.55 -29.17
C VAL A 657 -0.91 -9.66 -29.53
N THR A 658 -1.37 -10.65 -30.32
CA THR A 658 -0.56 -11.83 -30.66
C THR A 658 -0.71 -12.22 -32.13
N GLY A 659 0.29 -12.95 -32.67
CA GLY A 659 0.26 -13.49 -34.03
C GLY A 659 -0.12 -12.46 -35.10
N LYS A 660 -1.13 -12.80 -35.92
CA LYS A 660 -1.60 -11.95 -37.03
C LYS A 660 -2.14 -10.59 -36.58
N ASP A 661 -2.65 -10.48 -35.36
CA ASP A 661 -3.14 -9.20 -34.85
C ASP A 661 -1.94 -8.28 -34.57
N ARG A 662 -0.81 -8.85 -34.10
CA ARG A 662 0.49 -8.18 -33.94
C ARG A 662 1.07 -7.72 -35.29
N ASP A 663 1.00 -8.57 -36.31
CA ASP A 663 1.35 -8.19 -37.68
C ASP A 663 0.47 -7.04 -38.20
N SER A 664 -0.83 -7.05 -37.89
CA SER A 664 -1.82 -6.11 -38.44
C SER A 664 -1.75 -4.70 -37.86
N ILE A 665 -1.29 -4.54 -36.62
CA ILE A 665 -1.09 -3.21 -36.01
C ILE A 665 0.33 -2.67 -36.21
N SER A 666 1.29 -3.53 -36.59
CA SER A 666 2.67 -3.10 -36.86
C SER A 666 2.73 -2.21 -38.11
N PRO A 667 3.35 -1.03 -38.04
CA PRO A 667 3.44 -0.13 -39.20
C PRO A 667 4.35 -0.66 -40.32
N THR A 668 5.14 -1.71 -40.07
CA THR A 668 5.93 -2.42 -41.10
C THR A 668 5.23 -3.66 -41.65
N GLY A 669 4.08 -4.05 -41.08
CA GLY A 669 3.41 -5.31 -41.37
C GLY A 669 4.10 -6.56 -40.80
N LYS A 670 5.06 -6.41 -39.87
CA LYS A 670 5.69 -7.51 -39.13
C LYS A 670 5.50 -7.31 -37.63
N GLY A 671 4.86 -8.27 -36.95
CA GLY A 671 4.60 -8.20 -35.52
C GLY A 671 5.86 -8.28 -34.65
N ASP A 672 6.98 -8.76 -35.20
CA ASP A 672 8.26 -8.84 -34.48
C ASP A 672 9.01 -7.50 -34.46
N ASP A 673 8.74 -6.61 -35.43
CA ASP A 673 9.36 -5.28 -35.51
C ASP A 673 8.87 -4.34 -34.38
N ILE A 674 7.82 -4.72 -33.62
CA ILE A 674 7.23 -3.94 -32.52
C ILE A 674 7.52 -4.52 -31.13
N ILE A 675 8.47 -5.45 -31.01
CA ILE A 675 8.99 -5.99 -29.75
C ILE A 675 10.53 -6.13 -29.82
N TRP A 676 11.20 -6.05 -28.67
CA TRP A 676 12.67 -6.19 -28.58
C TRP A 676 13.15 -7.61 -28.26
N HIS A 677 12.26 -8.50 -27.81
CA HIS A 677 12.58 -9.90 -27.47
C HIS A 677 11.33 -10.80 -27.60
N PRO A 678 11.43 -12.08 -28.06
CA PRO A 678 10.26 -12.93 -28.30
C PRO A 678 9.35 -13.18 -27.08
N ASP A 679 9.93 -13.19 -25.87
CA ASP A 679 9.18 -13.39 -24.60
C ASP A 679 8.30 -12.16 -24.21
N VAL A 680 8.38 -11.04 -24.94
CA VAL A 680 7.65 -9.80 -24.60
C VAL A 680 6.18 -9.92 -24.98
N GLN A 681 5.31 -9.77 -23.98
CA GLN A 681 3.86 -9.65 -24.22
C GLN A 681 3.48 -8.20 -24.52
N VAL A 682 2.45 -8.01 -25.34
CA VAL A 682 1.93 -6.69 -25.72
C VAL A 682 0.43 -6.67 -25.53
N PHE A 683 -0.11 -5.62 -24.93
CA PHE A 683 -1.55 -5.38 -24.78
C PHE A 683 -1.89 -3.99 -25.33
N SER A 684 -2.95 -3.91 -26.13
CA SER A 684 -3.63 -2.65 -26.42
C SER A 684 -4.66 -2.40 -25.31
N VAL A 685 -4.58 -1.23 -24.69
CA VAL A 685 -5.40 -0.86 -23.52
C VAL A 685 -6.46 0.14 -23.95
N TRP A 686 -7.68 -0.07 -23.48
CA TRP A 686 -8.86 0.70 -23.85
C TRP A 686 -9.67 1.08 -22.60
N ASP A 687 -10.45 2.14 -22.70
CA ASP A 687 -11.50 2.49 -21.75
C ASP A 687 -12.69 1.49 -21.90
N ASP A 688 -13.45 1.26 -20.84
CA ASP A 688 -14.62 0.37 -20.85
C ASP A 688 -15.83 1.01 -21.58
N GLU A 689 -17.08 0.55 -21.36
CA GLU A 689 -18.26 1.20 -21.97
C GLU A 689 -18.80 2.41 -21.18
N GLY A 690 -18.51 2.50 -19.87
CA GLY A 690 -18.82 3.67 -19.04
C GLY A 690 -17.82 4.82 -19.27
N GLU A 691 -16.54 4.50 -19.43
CA GLU A 691 -15.45 5.43 -19.76
C GLU A 691 -15.38 5.78 -21.27
N GLY A 692 -16.40 5.41 -22.05
CA GLY A 692 -16.59 5.87 -23.43
C GLY A 692 -15.82 5.10 -24.51
N SER A 693 -15.16 3.99 -24.17
CA SER A 693 -14.48 3.07 -25.10
C SER A 693 -13.39 3.71 -25.99
N GLY A 694 -12.74 4.75 -25.49
CA GLY A 694 -11.54 5.32 -26.08
C GLY A 694 -10.35 4.35 -26.05
N PHE A 695 -9.36 4.58 -26.90
CA PHE A 695 -8.05 3.96 -26.75
C PHE A 695 -7.29 4.66 -25.61
N VAL A 696 -6.54 3.89 -24.80
CA VAL A 696 -5.76 4.41 -23.67
C VAL A 696 -4.27 4.41 -24.00
N GLY A 697 -3.72 3.29 -24.45
CA GLY A 697 -2.30 3.16 -24.77
C GLY A 697 -1.83 1.71 -24.97
N TYR A 698 -0.52 1.48 -24.89
CA TYR A 698 0.09 0.14 -25.00
C TYR A 698 0.84 -0.26 -23.72
N LEU A 699 0.53 -1.46 -23.21
CA LEU A 699 1.26 -2.09 -22.11
C LEU A 699 2.14 -3.21 -22.66
N TYR A 700 3.43 -3.17 -22.36
CA TYR A 700 4.39 -4.22 -22.66
C TYR A 700 4.83 -4.92 -21.38
N LEU A 701 4.98 -6.25 -21.41
CA LEU A 701 5.48 -7.04 -20.28
C LEU A 701 6.71 -7.86 -20.70
N ASP A 702 7.87 -7.56 -20.11
CA ASP A 702 9.14 -8.28 -20.27
C ASP A 702 9.57 -8.85 -18.91
N LEU A 703 9.13 -10.07 -18.61
CA LEU A 703 9.03 -10.56 -17.22
C LEU A 703 10.12 -11.53 -16.79
N HIS A 704 11.02 -11.91 -17.70
CA HIS A 704 12.01 -12.97 -17.46
C HIS A 704 13.47 -12.50 -17.60
N PRO A 705 14.42 -13.08 -16.85
CA PRO A 705 15.83 -12.73 -16.93
C PRO A 705 16.48 -13.25 -18.22
N ARG A 706 17.49 -12.50 -18.69
CA ARG A 706 18.41 -12.85 -19.78
C ARG A 706 19.66 -11.95 -19.71
N ASP A 707 20.74 -12.38 -20.35
CA ASP A 707 21.99 -11.62 -20.41
C ASP A 707 21.78 -10.22 -21.01
N GLY A 708 22.38 -9.21 -20.37
CA GLY A 708 22.31 -7.81 -20.83
C GLY A 708 20.99 -7.08 -20.52
N LYS A 709 20.02 -7.73 -19.87
CA LYS A 709 18.79 -7.09 -19.38
C LYS A 709 19.02 -6.40 -18.02
N TYR A 710 18.30 -5.30 -17.78
CA TYR A 710 18.18 -4.64 -16.49
C TYR A 710 17.74 -5.62 -15.39
N GLY A 711 18.52 -5.67 -14.30
CA GLY A 711 18.44 -6.73 -13.29
C GLY A 711 17.46 -6.51 -12.13
N HIS A 712 16.81 -5.34 -12.05
CA HIS A 712 15.77 -5.05 -11.05
C HIS A 712 14.37 -5.16 -11.68
N ALA A 713 13.34 -4.95 -10.87
CA ALA A 713 12.01 -4.62 -11.38
C ALA A 713 11.96 -3.10 -11.68
N ALA A 714 11.23 -2.70 -12.73
CA ALA A 714 10.90 -1.30 -13.05
C ALA A 714 9.81 -1.22 -14.13
N ASN A 715 8.99 -0.17 -14.11
CA ASN A 715 8.25 0.33 -15.27
C ASN A 715 9.04 1.40 -16.04
N PHE A 716 9.08 1.30 -17.37
CA PHE A 716 9.73 2.27 -18.28
C PHE A 716 8.70 2.93 -19.20
N ASN A 717 8.61 4.26 -19.16
CA ASN A 717 7.80 5.03 -20.10
C ASN A 717 8.42 5.00 -21.51
N LEU A 718 7.89 4.17 -22.41
CA LEU A 718 8.41 4.02 -23.78
C LEU A 718 8.08 5.22 -24.66
N GLN A 719 6.87 5.77 -24.52
CA GLN A 719 6.38 6.95 -25.23
C GLN A 719 5.37 7.67 -24.33
N PRO A 720 5.53 8.99 -24.07
CA PRO A 720 4.58 9.73 -23.24
C PRO A 720 3.30 10.11 -24.00
N GLY A 721 2.19 10.15 -23.28
CA GLY A 721 0.91 10.67 -23.75
C GLY A 721 0.77 12.17 -23.51
N TYR A 722 0.37 12.93 -24.53
CA TYR A 722 0.22 14.40 -24.45
C TYR A 722 -0.82 14.90 -25.46
N ILE A 723 -1.05 16.22 -25.54
CA ILE A 723 -1.89 16.85 -26.56
C ILE A 723 -1.00 17.48 -27.65
N ASP A 724 -1.19 17.09 -28.91
CA ASP A 724 -0.42 17.62 -30.03
C ASP A 724 -0.87 19.01 -30.48
N GLU A 725 -0.10 19.63 -31.38
CA GLU A 725 -0.34 20.98 -31.92
C GLU A 725 -1.66 21.15 -32.70
N ASN A 726 -2.41 20.06 -32.94
CA ASN A 726 -3.74 20.07 -33.56
C ASN A 726 -4.85 19.80 -32.52
N GLY A 727 -4.52 19.74 -31.22
CA GLY A 727 -5.45 19.41 -30.13
C GLY A 727 -5.76 17.92 -30.00
N LYS A 728 -4.98 17.02 -30.62
CA LYS A 728 -5.23 15.57 -30.58
C LYS A 728 -4.37 14.87 -29.54
N ARG A 729 -4.97 13.96 -28.76
CA ARG A 729 -4.25 13.05 -27.84
C ARG A 729 -3.26 12.17 -28.63
N ARG A 730 -2.00 12.24 -28.25
CA ARG A 730 -0.98 11.20 -28.45
C ARG A 730 -1.09 10.20 -27.30
N TYR A 731 -1.10 8.92 -27.61
CA TYR A 731 -1.33 7.85 -26.63
C TYR A 731 -0.01 7.26 -26.15
N PRO A 732 0.12 6.97 -24.84
CA PRO A 732 1.35 6.42 -24.28
C PRO A 732 1.62 4.96 -24.65
N ALA A 733 2.88 4.58 -24.49
CA ALA A 733 3.31 3.20 -24.41
C ALA A 733 4.23 3.04 -23.18
N THR A 734 4.11 1.92 -22.45
CA THR A 734 4.91 1.65 -21.24
C THR A 734 5.36 0.20 -21.18
N ALA A 735 6.50 -0.07 -20.56
CA ALA A 735 7.10 -1.39 -20.46
C ALA A 735 7.40 -1.80 -19.01
N LEU A 736 6.75 -2.87 -18.57
CA LEU A 736 7.07 -3.58 -17.34
C LEU A 736 8.29 -4.46 -17.56
N VAL A 737 9.34 -4.26 -16.77
CA VAL A 737 10.59 -5.01 -16.84
C VAL A 737 10.79 -5.71 -15.51
N CYS A 738 10.64 -7.04 -15.49
CA CYS A 738 10.82 -7.89 -14.30
C CYS A 738 11.71 -9.10 -14.59
N ASN A 739 12.14 -9.83 -13.56
CA ASN A 739 13.13 -10.91 -13.68
C ASN A 739 12.69 -12.23 -13.01
N PHE A 740 11.41 -12.59 -13.14
CA PHE A 740 10.83 -13.81 -12.58
C PHE A 740 11.30 -15.06 -13.34
N SER A 741 11.44 -16.19 -12.64
CA SER A 741 11.96 -17.45 -13.20
C SER A 741 11.20 -17.92 -14.44
N LYS A 742 11.90 -18.37 -15.48
CA LYS A 742 11.27 -18.89 -16.70
C LYS A 742 10.51 -20.21 -16.43
N PRO A 743 9.41 -20.48 -17.16
CA PRO A 743 8.70 -21.76 -17.06
C PRO A 743 9.56 -22.93 -17.55
N THR A 744 9.32 -24.11 -16.98
CA THR A 744 9.93 -25.39 -17.39
C THR A 744 8.84 -26.34 -17.94
N PRO A 745 9.21 -27.45 -18.59
CA PRO A 745 8.24 -28.46 -19.05
C PRO A 745 7.42 -29.14 -17.94
N LYS A 746 7.80 -29.01 -16.66
CA LYS A 746 7.13 -29.66 -15.50
C LYS A 746 6.62 -28.71 -14.41
N LYS A 747 7.15 -27.48 -14.31
CA LYS A 747 6.72 -26.42 -13.38
C LYS A 747 6.67 -25.11 -14.16
N PRO A 748 5.54 -24.38 -14.23
CA PRO A 748 5.48 -23.07 -14.90
C PRO A 748 6.27 -22.02 -14.11
N SER A 749 6.31 -20.79 -14.60
CA SER A 749 6.78 -19.65 -13.80
C SER A 749 5.82 -19.46 -12.62
N LEU A 750 6.31 -19.67 -11.40
CA LEU A 750 5.57 -19.48 -10.15
C LEU A 750 6.20 -18.30 -9.39
N LEU A 751 5.35 -17.42 -8.87
CA LEU A 751 5.77 -16.27 -8.09
C LEU A 751 5.67 -16.56 -6.59
N LYS A 752 6.71 -16.23 -5.83
CA LYS A 752 6.62 -16.07 -4.38
C LYS A 752 5.78 -14.84 -4.06
N HIS A 753 5.27 -14.74 -2.83
CA HIS A 753 4.36 -13.65 -2.47
C HIS A 753 5.01 -12.25 -2.59
N ASP A 754 6.31 -12.13 -2.29
CA ASP A 754 7.09 -10.90 -2.52
C ASP A 754 7.25 -10.55 -4.02
N GLU A 755 7.32 -11.56 -4.90
CA GLU A 755 7.29 -11.37 -6.36
C GLU A 755 5.89 -10.96 -6.88
N VAL A 756 4.81 -11.44 -6.24
CA VAL A 756 3.43 -11.01 -6.53
C VAL A 756 3.20 -9.54 -6.12
N VAL A 757 3.68 -9.14 -4.94
CA VAL A 757 3.65 -7.73 -4.49
C VAL A 757 4.44 -6.85 -5.47
N THR A 758 5.65 -7.28 -5.85
CA THR A 758 6.51 -6.56 -6.80
C THR A 758 5.85 -6.39 -8.17
N LEU A 759 5.23 -7.45 -8.72
CA LEU A 759 4.51 -7.39 -10.00
C LEU A 759 3.37 -6.34 -9.95
N PHE A 760 2.64 -6.24 -8.84
CA PHE A 760 1.50 -5.32 -8.73
C PHE A 760 1.94 -3.87 -8.45
N HIS A 761 3.02 -3.67 -7.69
CA HIS A 761 3.67 -2.36 -7.51
C HIS A 761 4.04 -1.75 -8.88
N GLU A 762 4.79 -2.50 -9.70
CA GLU A 762 5.27 -2.03 -10.99
C GLU A 762 4.11 -1.84 -11.99
N LEU A 763 3.10 -2.71 -11.96
CA LEU A 763 1.88 -2.51 -12.74
C LEU A 763 1.17 -1.21 -12.33
N GLY A 764 1.24 -0.80 -11.06
CA GLY A 764 0.78 0.50 -10.60
C GLY A 764 1.43 1.67 -11.35
N HIS A 765 2.75 1.65 -11.50
CA HIS A 765 3.50 2.64 -12.30
C HIS A 765 3.09 2.59 -13.78
N GLY A 766 2.98 1.40 -14.37
CA GLY A 766 2.54 1.24 -15.76
C GLY A 766 1.11 1.74 -16.01
N ILE A 767 0.19 1.54 -15.07
CA ILE A 767 -1.18 2.05 -15.14
C ILE A 767 -1.20 3.59 -14.97
N HIS A 768 -0.39 4.16 -14.09
CA HIS A 768 -0.24 5.61 -13.91
C HIS A 768 0.20 6.30 -15.22
N ASP A 769 1.20 5.75 -15.90
CA ASP A 769 1.63 6.18 -17.23
C ASP A 769 0.49 6.05 -18.27
N LEU A 770 -0.18 4.90 -18.34
CA LEU A 770 -1.24 4.64 -19.33
C LEU A 770 -2.42 5.62 -19.23
N VAL A 771 -2.94 5.87 -18.02
CA VAL A 771 -4.14 6.71 -17.86
C VAL A 771 -3.83 8.21 -17.89
N SER A 772 -2.59 8.64 -17.61
CA SER A 772 -2.19 10.06 -17.53
C SER A 772 -2.65 10.93 -18.72
N ARG A 773 -3.42 11.99 -18.44
CA ARG A 773 -4.03 12.90 -19.43
C ARG A 773 -3.47 14.33 -19.31
N THR A 774 -2.18 14.51 -19.57
CA THR A 774 -1.49 15.82 -19.57
C THR A 774 -1.47 16.48 -20.95
N THR A 775 -1.21 17.79 -20.98
CA THR A 775 -0.96 18.59 -22.19
C THR A 775 0.48 18.41 -22.67
N TYR A 776 1.44 18.32 -21.75
CA TYR A 776 2.87 18.20 -22.03
C TYR A 776 3.46 16.85 -21.58
N SER A 777 4.42 16.34 -22.34
CA SER A 777 5.18 15.11 -22.05
C SER A 777 5.94 15.21 -20.73
N ARG A 778 6.46 16.41 -20.41
CA ARG A 778 7.20 16.74 -19.18
C ARG A 778 6.46 16.39 -17.88
N PHE A 779 5.14 16.36 -17.91
CA PHE A 779 4.29 16.04 -16.75
C PHE A 779 3.60 14.68 -16.88
N HIS A 780 3.82 13.95 -17.98
CA HIS A 780 3.13 12.71 -18.25
C HIS A 780 3.55 11.59 -17.27
N GLY A 781 2.57 10.79 -16.85
CA GLY A 781 2.81 9.56 -16.09
C GLY A 781 3.42 9.81 -14.73
N THR A 782 4.35 8.92 -14.38
CA THR A 782 5.19 8.93 -13.18
C THR A 782 6.12 10.16 -13.02
N SER A 783 6.00 11.20 -13.86
CA SER A 783 6.78 12.45 -13.81
C SER A 783 6.32 13.42 -12.69
N THR A 784 6.01 12.87 -11.51
CA THR A 784 5.58 13.60 -10.29
C THR A 784 6.76 13.93 -9.37
N ALA A 785 6.48 14.62 -8.26
CA ALA A 785 7.40 14.78 -7.15
C ALA A 785 8.00 13.42 -6.69
N ARG A 786 9.32 13.39 -6.43
CA ARG A 786 10.07 12.17 -6.07
C ARG A 786 9.74 11.59 -4.69
N ASP A 787 9.05 12.34 -3.84
CA ASP A 787 8.46 11.88 -2.57
C ASP A 787 6.94 11.65 -2.66
N PHE A 788 6.40 11.61 -3.89
CA PHE A 788 5.04 11.16 -4.20
C PHE A 788 4.99 9.92 -5.11
N VAL A 789 5.98 9.76 -6.00
CA VAL A 789 5.91 8.83 -7.14
C VAL A 789 5.61 7.38 -6.77
N GLU A 790 6.03 6.91 -5.60
CA GLU A 790 5.78 5.54 -5.13
C GLU A 790 4.42 5.37 -4.41
N ALA A 791 3.72 6.46 -4.08
CA ALA A 791 2.45 6.38 -3.36
C ALA A 791 1.34 5.69 -4.18
N PRO A 792 1.23 5.89 -5.50
CA PRO A 792 0.32 5.11 -6.34
C PRO A 792 0.60 3.60 -6.38
N SER A 793 1.86 3.20 -6.54
CA SER A 793 2.27 1.79 -6.62
C SER A 793 2.13 1.08 -5.28
N GLN A 794 2.62 1.70 -4.19
CA GLN A 794 2.50 1.20 -2.83
C GLN A 794 1.05 1.10 -2.34
N MET A 795 0.14 1.95 -2.83
CA MET A 795 -1.28 1.83 -2.49
C MET A 795 -1.85 0.50 -2.99
N LEU A 796 -1.48 0.12 -4.22
CA LEU A 796 -1.97 -1.10 -4.88
C LEU A 796 -1.42 -2.38 -4.24
N GLU A 797 -0.21 -2.37 -3.67
CA GLU A 797 0.36 -3.50 -2.92
C GLU A 797 -0.60 -4.06 -1.85
N ASN A 798 -1.47 -3.24 -1.27
CA ASN A 798 -2.47 -3.64 -0.27
C ASN A 798 -3.48 -4.69 -0.78
N TRP A 799 -3.72 -4.80 -2.10
CA TRP A 799 -4.55 -5.88 -2.66
C TRP A 799 -3.86 -7.23 -2.50
N CYS A 800 -2.53 -7.30 -2.67
CA CYS A 800 -1.75 -8.51 -2.41
C CYS A 800 -1.74 -8.93 -0.92
N TRP A 801 -2.26 -8.10 -0.03
CA TRP A 801 -2.43 -8.38 1.40
C TRP A 801 -3.91 -8.51 1.82
N THR A 802 -4.85 -8.46 0.88
CA THR A 802 -6.30 -8.52 1.16
C THR A 802 -6.85 -9.91 0.88
N ALA A 803 -7.49 -10.55 1.87
CA ALA A 803 -7.90 -11.96 1.81
C ALA A 803 -8.76 -12.35 0.59
N SER A 804 -9.72 -11.50 0.20
CA SER A 804 -10.56 -11.74 -0.98
C SER A 804 -9.76 -11.65 -2.29
N GLN A 805 -8.76 -10.77 -2.35
CA GLN A 805 -7.93 -10.51 -3.51
C GLN A 805 -6.84 -11.56 -3.66
N LEU A 806 -6.17 -11.94 -2.57
CA LEU A 806 -5.29 -13.10 -2.51
C LEU A 806 -5.98 -14.36 -3.07
N ARG A 807 -7.25 -14.59 -2.71
CA ARG A 807 -8.04 -15.69 -3.28
C ARG A 807 -8.37 -15.48 -4.75
N SER A 808 -8.73 -14.27 -5.18
CA SER A 808 -9.07 -13.96 -6.58
C SER A 808 -7.87 -14.02 -7.53
N LEU A 809 -6.66 -13.74 -7.03
CA LEU A 809 -5.41 -13.85 -7.77
C LEU A 809 -4.86 -15.29 -7.79
N SER A 810 -5.34 -16.15 -6.88
CA SER A 810 -4.83 -17.51 -6.72
C SER A 810 -5.43 -18.52 -7.71
N HIS A 811 -4.58 -19.27 -8.40
CA HIS A 811 -4.97 -20.43 -9.20
C HIS A 811 -3.86 -21.50 -9.19
N HIS A 812 -4.14 -22.68 -8.64
CA HIS A 812 -3.13 -23.70 -8.40
C HIS A 812 -2.60 -24.31 -9.71
N TYR A 813 -1.28 -24.33 -9.90
CA TYR A 813 -0.67 -24.62 -11.20
C TYR A 813 -1.01 -25.99 -11.81
N SER A 814 -1.35 -26.98 -10.97
CA SER A 814 -1.78 -28.31 -11.42
C SER A 814 -3.15 -28.34 -12.13
N TYR A 815 -3.89 -27.23 -12.17
CA TYR A 815 -5.12 -27.08 -12.95
C TYR A 815 -4.89 -26.51 -14.36
N LEU A 816 -3.70 -25.95 -14.65
CA LEU A 816 -3.39 -25.32 -15.93
C LEU A 816 -3.25 -26.30 -17.10
N SER A 817 -2.81 -27.54 -16.85
CA SER A 817 -2.68 -28.58 -17.88
C SER A 817 -2.55 -29.99 -17.29
N ASP A 818 -2.86 -31.02 -18.10
CA ASP A 818 -2.61 -32.41 -17.74
C ASP A 818 -1.13 -32.72 -17.47
N SER A 819 -0.19 -32.01 -18.13
CA SER A 819 1.25 -32.20 -17.91
C SER A 819 1.71 -31.64 -16.56
N TYR A 820 1.20 -30.49 -16.14
CA TYR A 820 1.46 -29.92 -14.82
C TYR A 820 0.73 -30.69 -13.72
N LYS A 821 -0.48 -31.20 -14.00
CA LYS A 821 -1.19 -32.14 -13.12
C LYS A 821 -0.40 -33.43 -12.89
N ALA A 822 0.18 -34.01 -13.93
CA ALA A 822 1.03 -35.19 -13.83
C ALA A 822 2.31 -34.89 -13.04
N ALA A 823 3.03 -33.80 -13.37
CA ALA A 823 4.27 -33.41 -12.69
C ALA A 823 4.05 -33.12 -11.19
N PHE A 824 2.96 -32.46 -10.81
CA PHE A 824 2.56 -32.27 -9.42
C PHE A 824 2.24 -33.61 -8.72
N SER A 825 1.61 -34.55 -9.43
CA SER A 825 1.28 -35.87 -8.89
C SER A 825 2.51 -36.77 -8.70
N GLU A 826 3.58 -36.54 -9.47
CA GLU A 826 4.89 -37.20 -9.28
C GLU A 826 5.66 -36.66 -8.06
N SER A 827 5.55 -35.35 -7.76
CA SER A 827 6.27 -34.70 -6.66
C SER A 827 5.54 -34.74 -5.31
N ASN A 828 4.20 -34.69 -5.32
CA ASN A 828 3.40 -34.64 -4.10
C ASN A 828 3.16 -36.03 -3.49
N LYS A 829 3.83 -36.30 -2.37
CA LYS A 829 3.74 -37.54 -1.56
C LYS A 829 2.33 -37.96 -1.15
N SER A 830 1.34 -37.06 -1.15
CA SER A 830 -0.06 -37.38 -0.82
C SER A 830 -0.87 -37.94 -1.99
N GLY A 831 -0.42 -37.76 -3.23
CA GLY A 831 -1.16 -38.12 -4.45
C GLY A 831 -2.48 -37.37 -4.65
N LYS A 832 -2.80 -36.36 -3.83
CA LYS A 832 -4.04 -35.58 -3.92
C LYS A 832 -3.78 -34.22 -4.55
N GLN A 833 -4.58 -33.87 -5.55
CA GLN A 833 -4.64 -32.51 -6.07
C GLN A 833 -5.25 -31.57 -4.98
N PRO A 834 -4.63 -30.43 -4.67
CA PRO A 834 -5.17 -29.44 -3.74
C PRO A 834 -6.35 -28.68 -4.37
N PRO A 835 -7.02 -27.78 -3.61
CA PRO A 835 -8.03 -26.88 -4.17
C PRO A 835 -7.49 -26.03 -5.34
N GLU A 836 -8.39 -25.59 -6.21
CA GLU A 836 -8.06 -24.76 -7.38
C GLU A 836 -7.66 -23.33 -6.98
N THR A 837 -8.37 -22.72 -6.02
CA THR A 837 -8.01 -21.44 -5.38
C THR A 837 -7.35 -21.67 -4.03
N MET A 838 -6.55 -20.72 -3.56
CA MET A 838 -5.86 -20.81 -2.28
C MET A 838 -6.84 -21.02 -1.10
N PRO A 839 -6.58 -22.00 -0.21
CA PRO A 839 -7.38 -22.24 0.98
C PRO A 839 -7.09 -21.20 2.06
N ASP A 840 -8.10 -20.96 2.89
CA ASP A 840 -8.16 -19.91 3.91
C ASP A 840 -6.94 -19.93 4.85
N ASN A 841 -6.49 -21.12 5.26
CA ASN A 841 -5.35 -21.25 6.16
C ASN A 841 -4.02 -20.74 5.55
N LEU A 842 -3.83 -20.81 4.22
CA LEU A 842 -2.65 -20.24 3.57
C LEU A 842 -2.79 -18.73 3.39
N ILE A 843 -3.99 -18.23 3.08
CA ILE A 843 -4.29 -16.80 3.04
C ILE A 843 -4.05 -16.16 4.41
N ASP A 844 -4.55 -16.78 5.48
CA ASP A 844 -4.36 -16.34 6.86
C ASP A 844 -2.88 -16.39 7.29
N SER A 845 -2.09 -17.36 6.79
CA SER A 845 -0.63 -17.39 7.03
C SER A 845 0.06 -16.22 6.35
N ILE A 846 -0.22 -15.94 5.07
CA ILE A 846 0.33 -14.77 4.36
C ILE A 846 0.01 -13.49 5.14
N ILE A 847 -1.27 -13.26 5.46
CA ILE A 847 -1.73 -12.02 6.12
C ILE A 847 -1.09 -11.87 7.51
N ARG A 848 -0.97 -12.95 8.29
CA ARG A 848 -0.29 -12.92 9.61
C ARG A 848 1.21 -12.65 9.51
N THR A 849 1.85 -12.94 8.38
CA THR A 849 3.28 -12.64 8.17
C THR A 849 3.57 -11.23 7.67
N ARG A 850 2.55 -10.43 7.34
CA ARG A 850 2.74 -9.08 6.78
C ARG A 850 3.57 -8.14 7.65
N HIS A 851 3.36 -8.21 8.96
CA HIS A 851 3.95 -7.30 9.95
C HIS A 851 4.96 -8.02 10.86
N VAL A 852 5.62 -9.06 10.34
CA VAL A 852 6.66 -9.82 11.07
C VAL A 852 8.01 -9.18 10.78
N ASN A 853 8.71 -8.77 11.84
CA ASN A 853 9.99 -8.03 11.79
C ASN A 853 9.88 -6.66 11.08
N ASP A 854 8.67 -6.09 11.07
CA ASP A 854 8.35 -4.85 10.36
C ASP A 854 9.04 -3.63 10.99
N ALA A 855 9.30 -3.65 12.31
CA ALA A 855 10.03 -2.56 12.96
C ALA A 855 11.52 -2.57 12.56
N LEU A 856 12.19 -3.73 12.55
CA LEU A 856 13.56 -3.87 12.05
C LEU A 856 13.66 -3.56 10.54
N PHE A 857 12.66 -3.93 9.74
CA PHE A 857 12.59 -3.54 8.33
C PHE A 857 12.54 -2.03 8.17
N ASN A 858 11.61 -1.35 8.84
CA ASN A 858 11.44 0.10 8.74
C ASN A 858 12.58 0.89 9.41
N LEU A 859 13.18 0.41 10.50
CA LEU A 859 14.41 0.96 11.06
C LEU A 859 15.59 0.89 10.07
N ARG A 860 15.65 -0.15 9.22
CA ARG A 860 16.64 -0.22 8.13
C ARG A 860 16.37 0.80 7.01
N GLN A 861 15.11 1.12 6.70
CA GLN A 861 14.76 2.20 5.77
C GLN A 861 15.07 3.58 6.36
N LEU A 862 14.77 3.77 7.65
CA LEU A 862 15.15 4.96 8.42
C LEU A 862 16.67 5.18 8.44
N HIS A 863 17.47 4.12 8.60
CA HIS A 863 18.92 4.20 8.48
C HIS A 863 19.36 4.81 7.13
N PHE A 864 18.77 4.37 6.02
CA PHE A 864 19.07 4.93 4.70
C PHE A 864 18.61 6.38 4.56
N GLY A 865 17.38 6.70 4.98
CA GLY A 865 16.86 8.07 4.94
C GLY A 865 17.68 9.03 5.79
N ILE A 866 17.95 8.69 7.05
CA ILE A 866 18.71 9.51 8.00
C ILE A 866 20.16 9.65 7.54
N PHE A 867 20.79 8.62 6.99
CA PHE A 867 22.14 8.73 6.41
C PHE A 867 22.17 9.67 5.21
N ASP A 868 21.24 9.52 4.25
CA ASP A 868 21.14 10.37 3.06
C ASP A 868 20.92 11.85 3.41
N MET A 869 20.06 12.15 4.38
CA MET A 869 19.90 13.50 4.90
C MET A 869 21.20 13.97 5.58
N THR A 870 21.73 13.22 6.55
CA THR A 870 22.93 13.62 7.33
C THR A 870 24.14 13.98 6.46
N VAL A 871 24.43 13.20 5.41
CA VAL A 871 25.57 13.50 4.52
C VAL A 871 25.35 14.74 3.65
N HIS A 872 24.10 15.12 3.38
CA HIS A 872 23.73 16.27 2.55
C HIS A 872 23.37 17.54 3.34
N GLU A 873 23.50 17.51 4.68
CA GLU A 873 22.98 18.55 5.58
C GLU A 873 23.99 19.35 6.42
N GLY A 874 25.29 19.08 6.27
CA GLY A 874 26.35 19.74 7.04
C GLY A 874 26.18 21.25 7.18
N LYS A 875 26.38 21.78 8.39
CA LYS A 875 26.21 23.20 8.71
C LYS A 875 27.26 24.04 7.98
N SER A 876 28.44 23.47 7.77
CA SER A 876 29.53 24.07 6.99
C SER A 876 30.11 23.14 5.94
N HIS A 877 30.69 23.73 4.90
CA HIS A 877 31.36 22.98 3.84
C HIS A 877 32.59 22.19 4.33
N ASP A 878 33.27 22.68 5.38
CA ASP A 878 34.42 21.98 5.97
C ASP A 878 34.04 20.79 6.85
N GLU A 879 32.85 20.81 7.47
CA GLU A 879 32.23 19.65 8.16
C GLU A 879 31.98 18.50 7.15
N ILE A 880 31.46 18.83 5.95
CA ILE A 880 31.28 17.85 4.87
C ILE A 880 32.63 17.31 4.35
N LYS A 881 33.68 18.14 4.26
CA LYS A 881 35.03 17.67 3.89
C LYS A 881 35.62 16.70 4.91
N THR A 882 35.45 16.94 6.22
CA THR A 882 36.04 16.08 7.27
C THR A 882 35.20 14.85 7.61
N LEU A 883 33.96 14.75 7.11
CA LEU A 883 33.05 13.64 7.42
C LEU A 883 33.58 12.24 7.02
N GLU A 884 33.74 11.36 8.01
CA GLU A 884 34.18 9.95 7.84
C GLU A 884 33.00 9.06 7.37
N VAL A 885 32.65 9.16 6.08
CA VAL A 885 31.36 8.67 5.54
C VAL A 885 31.08 7.19 5.80
N SER A 886 32.03 6.27 5.59
CA SER A 886 31.82 4.84 5.86
C SER A 886 31.55 4.57 7.34
N LYS A 887 32.22 5.31 8.24
CA LYS A 887 32.02 5.19 9.68
C LYS A 887 30.64 5.70 10.09
N LEU A 888 30.20 6.83 9.53
CA LEU A 888 28.84 7.35 9.73
C LEU A 888 27.77 6.35 9.27
N TYR A 889 27.93 5.74 8.09
CA TYR A 889 26.99 4.75 7.56
C TYR A 889 26.84 3.57 8.53
N ASN A 890 27.95 2.92 8.91
CA ASN A 890 27.89 1.77 9.81
C ASN A 890 27.46 2.15 11.24
N SER A 891 27.85 3.33 11.75
CA SER A 891 27.44 3.76 13.09
C SER A 891 25.95 4.10 13.15
N LEU A 892 25.40 4.82 12.16
CA LEU A 892 23.95 5.07 12.10
C LEU A 892 23.17 3.76 11.95
N ARG A 893 23.68 2.80 11.18
CA ARG A 893 23.06 1.46 11.06
C ARG A 893 22.98 0.74 12.41
N LYS A 894 24.05 0.77 13.19
CA LYS A 894 24.10 0.22 14.56
C LYS A 894 23.19 0.99 15.52
N GLU A 895 23.18 2.32 15.45
CA GLU A 895 22.40 3.21 16.33
C GLU A 895 20.88 3.17 16.05
N ILE A 896 20.47 2.91 14.81
CA ILE A 896 19.07 2.89 14.40
C ILE A 896 18.50 1.46 14.44
N CYS A 897 19.21 0.47 13.89
CA CYS A 897 18.71 -0.91 13.82
C CYS A 897 19.06 -1.77 15.05
N SER A 898 19.90 -1.30 15.97
CA SER A 898 20.50 -2.06 17.10
C SER A 898 21.37 -3.29 16.73
N LEU A 899 21.25 -3.83 15.52
CA LEU A 899 21.98 -5.00 14.99
C LEU A 899 23.51 -4.86 15.09
N ASP A 900 24.20 -5.94 15.45
CA ASP A 900 25.66 -5.99 15.57
C ASP A 900 26.36 -6.11 14.20
N GLY A 901 27.40 -5.32 13.95
CA GLY A 901 28.34 -5.51 12.83
C GLY A 901 29.73 -5.96 13.28
N PRO A 902 30.71 -6.06 12.36
CA PRO A 902 32.11 -6.34 12.67
C PRO A 902 32.80 -5.35 13.63
N GLU A 903 32.21 -4.19 13.93
CA GLU A 903 32.67 -3.34 15.04
C GLU A 903 32.66 -4.11 16.38
N GLU A 904 31.67 -4.96 16.59
CA GLU A 904 31.51 -5.85 17.76
C GLU A 904 32.50 -7.03 17.77
N LEU A 905 33.26 -7.19 16.68
CA LEU A 905 34.42 -8.08 16.52
C LEU A 905 35.75 -7.30 16.56
N GLY A 906 35.73 -6.01 16.90
CA GLY A 906 36.91 -5.17 17.06
C GLY A 906 37.42 -4.51 15.76
N GLN A 907 36.65 -4.50 14.67
CA GLN A 907 37.10 -4.01 13.36
C GLN A 907 36.88 -2.50 13.11
N GLY A 908 36.50 -1.73 14.15
CA GLY A 908 36.08 -0.33 13.98
C GLY A 908 34.76 -0.21 13.21
N PHE A 909 34.38 1.01 12.80
CA PHE A 909 33.18 1.27 11.98
C PHE A 909 33.50 1.39 10.47
N ASP A 910 34.73 1.16 10.06
CA ASP A 910 35.24 1.22 8.69
C ASP A 910 35.29 -0.14 7.97
N TRP A 911 34.77 -1.21 8.59
CA TRP A 911 34.74 -2.58 8.05
C TRP A 911 33.97 -2.76 6.72
N GLY A 912 33.06 -1.83 6.40
CA GLY A 912 32.13 -1.96 5.28
C GLY A 912 31.78 -0.61 4.68
N HIS A 913 31.41 -0.63 3.41
CA HIS A 913 31.28 0.55 2.56
C HIS A 913 29.94 0.53 1.80
N GLY A 914 28.86 0.11 2.46
CA GLY A 914 27.56 -0.10 1.81
C GLY A 914 27.02 1.12 1.07
N GLN A 915 27.35 2.36 1.48
CA GLN A 915 27.02 3.58 0.72
C GLN A 915 27.66 3.62 -0.67
N ALA A 916 28.83 3.02 -0.86
CA ALA A 916 29.50 2.88 -2.14
C ALA A 916 28.85 1.82 -3.05
N THR A 917 27.99 0.97 -2.48
CA THR A 917 27.16 -0.03 -3.20
C THR A 917 25.74 0.47 -3.49
N PHE A 918 25.37 1.67 -3.03
CA PHE A 918 23.99 2.13 -2.93
C PHE A 918 23.65 3.14 -4.04
N GLY A 919 23.23 2.61 -5.20
CA GLY A 919 22.97 3.39 -6.43
C GLY A 919 22.10 4.64 -6.24
N HIS A 920 21.01 4.54 -5.46
CA HIS A 920 20.08 5.65 -5.19
C HIS A 920 20.76 6.96 -4.78
N LEU A 921 21.76 6.91 -3.91
CA LEU A 921 22.43 8.10 -3.37
C LEU A 921 23.23 8.87 -4.43
N ILE A 922 23.45 8.29 -5.60
CA ILE A 922 24.11 8.90 -6.75
C ILE A 922 23.16 9.08 -7.93
N GLY A 923 22.35 8.07 -8.24
CA GLY A 923 21.32 8.05 -9.30
C GLY A 923 20.07 8.90 -9.01
N GLY A 924 20.23 10.09 -8.45
CA GLY A 924 19.18 11.11 -8.38
C GLY A 924 18.19 11.03 -7.21
N TYR A 925 18.36 10.12 -6.24
CA TYR A 925 17.59 10.11 -4.98
C TYR A 925 18.27 10.83 -3.82
N ASP A 926 19.40 11.50 -4.08
CA ASP A 926 20.17 12.29 -3.11
C ASP A 926 19.36 13.37 -2.39
N ALA A 927 19.46 13.37 -1.05
CA ALA A 927 18.59 14.07 -0.11
C ALA A 927 17.09 13.85 -0.44
N GLY A 928 16.72 12.58 -0.53
CA GLY A 928 15.47 12.11 -1.10
C GLY A 928 15.11 10.65 -0.85
N TYR A 929 15.96 9.84 -0.21
CA TYR A 929 15.61 8.45 0.06
C TYR A 929 14.41 8.30 1.02
N TYR A 930 14.14 9.32 1.84
CA TYR A 930 12.90 9.44 2.64
C TYR A 930 11.61 9.36 1.80
N GLY A 931 11.69 9.57 0.48
CA GLY A 931 10.57 9.49 -0.45
C GLY A 931 9.82 8.15 -0.39
N TYR A 932 10.54 7.05 -0.14
CA TYR A 932 9.93 5.72 0.01
C TYR A 932 9.01 5.62 1.24
N LEU A 933 9.44 6.13 2.41
CA LEU A 933 8.66 6.09 3.65
C LEU A 933 7.53 7.13 3.68
N SER A 934 7.75 8.31 3.09
CA SER A 934 6.70 9.34 2.96
C SER A 934 5.62 8.95 1.94
N SER A 935 5.99 8.25 0.86
CA SER A 935 5.02 7.64 -0.06
C SER A 935 4.18 6.55 0.63
N GLN A 936 4.76 5.80 1.58
CA GLN A 936 4.00 4.81 2.37
C GLN A 936 2.95 5.47 3.27
N VAL A 937 3.25 6.63 3.85
CA VAL A 937 2.24 7.43 4.59
C VAL A 937 1.06 7.80 3.68
N TYR A 938 1.34 8.35 2.50
CA TYR A 938 0.28 8.78 1.57
C TYR A 938 -0.53 7.60 1.02
N SER A 939 0.14 6.49 0.69
CA SER A 939 -0.50 5.30 0.13
C SER A 939 -1.35 4.54 1.15
N ALA A 940 -0.88 4.42 2.39
CA ALA A 940 -1.68 3.90 3.49
C ALA A 940 -2.92 4.78 3.74
N ASP A 941 -2.77 6.11 3.79
CA ASP A 941 -3.91 6.99 4.04
C ASP A 941 -4.98 6.91 2.92
N MET A 942 -4.55 6.84 1.65
CA MET A 942 -5.45 6.59 0.52
C MET A 942 -6.14 5.22 0.63
N PHE A 943 -5.41 4.15 0.92
CA PHE A 943 -5.98 2.81 1.02
C PHE A 943 -6.93 2.66 2.20
N TYR A 944 -6.55 3.07 3.40
CA TYR A 944 -7.36 2.91 4.62
C TYR A 944 -8.58 3.84 4.65
N THR A 945 -8.46 5.07 4.14
CA THR A 945 -9.60 6.01 4.08
C THR A 945 -10.64 5.58 3.04
N VAL A 946 -10.22 5.06 1.88
CA VAL A 946 -11.12 4.88 0.72
C VAL A 946 -11.41 3.41 0.39
N PHE A 947 -10.39 2.56 0.36
CA PHE A 947 -10.49 1.22 -0.24
C PHE A 947 -10.58 0.06 0.76
N LYS A 948 -9.99 0.15 1.96
CA LYS A 948 -9.92 -0.97 2.94
C LYS A 948 -11.27 -1.62 3.25
N LYS A 949 -12.36 -0.85 3.23
CA LYS A 949 -13.73 -1.31 3.47
C LYS A 949 -14.34 -2.06 2.28
N ASP A 950 -13.99 -1.68 1.05
CA ASP A 950 -14.45 -2.30 -0.19
C ASP A 950 -13.37 -2.14 -1.28
N PRO A 951 -12.39 -3.07 -1.34
CA PRO A 951 -11.27 -2.95 -2.28
C PRO A 951 -11.64 -3.16 -3.75
N MET A 952 -12.91 -3.45 -4.08
CA MET A 952 -13.40 -3.51 -5.48
C MET A 952 -14.43 -2.41 -5.78
N ASN A 953 -14.46 -1.35 -4.99
CA ASN A 953 -15.34 -0.22 -5.23
C ASN A 953 -14.94 0.57 -6.49
N GLY A 954 -15.41 0.12 -7.66
CA GLY A 954 -15.13 0.74 -8.95
C GLY A 954 -15.64 2.18 -9.13
N LYS A 955 -16.45 2.73 -8.21
CA LYS A 955 -16.73 4.17 -8.18
C LYS A 955 -15.54 4.94 -7.60
N GLU A 956 -15.00 4.46 -6.49
CA GLU A 956 -13.83 5.08 -5.86
C GLU A 956 -12.54 4.79 -6.64
N GLY A 957 -12.45 3.64 -7.31
CA GLY A 957 -11.37 3.34 -8.27
C GLY A 957 -11.32 4.36 -9.42
N ARG A 958 -12.45 4.63 -10.09
CA ARG A 958 -12.54 5.71 -11.10
C ARG A 958 -12.25 7.09 -10.50
N ARG A 959 -12.75 7.39 -9.30
CA ARG A 959 -12.41 8.66 -8.63
C ARG A 959 -10.90 8.80 -8.38
N TYR A 960 -10.24 7.74 -7.94
CA TYR A 960 -8.78 7.67 -7.77
C TYR A 960 -8.06 7.87 -9.12
N ARG A 961 -8.47 7.15 -10.17
CA ARG A 961 -7.97 7.33 -11.53
C ARG A 961 -7.99 8.81 -11.95
N HIS A 962 -9.17 9.44 -11.99
CA HIS A 962 -9.29 10.83 -12.49
C HIS A 962 -8.64 11.89 -11.59
N THR A 963 -8.64 11.68 -10.27
CA THR A 963 -8.13 12.68 -9.31
C THR A 963 -6.62 12.57 -9.15
N VAL A 964 -6.08 11.36 -9.09
CA VAL A 964 -4.68 11.08 -8.77
C VAL A 964 -3.87 10.75 -10.03
N LEU A 965 -4.23 9.69 -10.75
CA LEU A 965 -3.41 9.16 -11.84
C LEU A 965 -3.50 9.99 -13.14
N GLU A 966 -4.69 10.47 -13.51
CA GLU A 966 -4.86 11.18 -14.79
C GLU A 966 -4.18 12.58 -14.80
N ARG A 967 -3.73 13.07 -13.63
CA ARG A 967 -2.98 14.33 -13.49
C ARG A 967 -1.49 14.21 -13.83
N GLY A 968 -0.88 13.05 -13.60
CA GLY A 968 0.58 12.93 -13.57
C GLY A 968 1.22 14.06 -12.74
N GLY A 969 2.33 14.61 -13.23
CA GLY A 969 3.03 15.76 -12.64
C GLY A 969 2.41 17.14 -12.90
N ALA A 970 1.23 17.25 -13.53
CA ALA A 970 0.64 18.54 -13.96
C ALA A 970 -0.02 19.36 -12.84
N GLN A 971 -0.25 18.76 -11.67
CA GLN A 971 -0.82 19.40 -10.47
C GLN A 971 0.19 19.30 -9.31
N ASP A 972 0.15 20.20 -8.31
CA ASP A 972 0.94 19.95 -7.08
C ASP A 972 0.34 18.76 -6.32
N GLU A 973 1.21 17.84 -5.98
CA GLU A 973 0.90 16.52 -5.48
C GLU A 973 0.21 16.56 -4.10
N MET A 974 0.38 17.65 -3.32
CA MET A 974 -0.40 17.87 -2.11
C MET A 974 -1.86 18.25 -2.42
N GLN A 975 -2.10 19.08 -3.45
CA GLN A 975 -3.46 19.39 -3.91
C GLN A 975 -4.15 18.12 -4.43
N THR A 976 -3.41 17.26 -5.16
CA THR A 976 -3.90 15.95 -5.61
C THR A 976 -4.36 15.04 -4.46
N LEU A 977 -3.61 15.00 -3.35
CA LEU A 977 -4.05 14.29 -2.14
C LEU A 977 -5.23 14.97 -1.44
N GLU A 978 -5.23 16.31 -1.33
CA GLU A 978 -6.35 17.05 -0.71
C GLU A 978 -7.66 16.88 -1.50
N ASP A 979 -7.62 16.88 -2.83
CA ASP A 979 -8.76 16.63 -3.72
C ASP A 979 -9.31 15.21 -3.56
N PHE A 980 -8.43 14.20 -3.41
CA PHE A 980 -8.84 12.80 -3.32
C PHE A 980 -9.28 12.37 -1.91
N LEU A 981 -8.62 12.86 -0.85
CA LEU A 981 -8.97 12.55 0.53
C LEU A 981 -10.06 13.47 1.11
N GLY A 982 -10.30 14.64 0.49
CA GLY A 982 -11.18 15.69 1.03
C GLY A 982 -10.60 16.42 2.24
N ARG A 983 -9.31 16.18 2.53
CA ARG A 983 -8.51 16.72 3.64
C ARG A 983 -7.03 16.52 3.34
N LYS A 984 -6.15 17.13 4.14
CA LYS A 984 -4.72 16.81 4.10
C LYS A 984 -4.43 15.35 4.46
N PRO A 985 -3.38 14.75 3.89
CA PRO A 985 -2.94 13.41 4.25
C PRO A 985 -2.49 13.34 5.72
N SER A 986 -2.50 12.14 6.28
CA SER A 986 -2.29 11.89 7.70
C SER A 986 -1.44 10.64 7.93
N THR A 987 -0.56 10.69 8.93
CA THR A 987 0.30 9.58 9.37
C THR A 987 -0.45 8.46 10.08
N GLU A 988 -1.64 8.73 10.62
CA GLU A 988 -2.35 7.79 11.51
C GLU A 988 -2.64 6.43 10.89
N ALA A 989 -2.94 6.38 9.59
CA ALA A 989 -3.18 5.12 8.88
C ALA A 989 -1.92 4.24 8.81
N PHE A 990 -0.76 4.85 8.52
CA PHE A 990 0.54 4.18 8.44
C PHE A 990 1.06 3.79 9.83
N TYR A 991 0.88 4.63 10.85
CA TYR A 991 1.23 4.29 12.22
C TYR A 991 0.35 3.16 12.77
N THR A 992 -0.97 3.18 12.52
CA THR A 992 -1.88 2.08 12.87
C THR A 992 -1.48 0.77 12.17
N GLU A 993 -1.09 0.84 10.89
CA GLU A 993 -0.63 -0.32 10.12
C GLU A 993 0.68 -0.92 10.67
N LEU A 994 1.58 -0.10 11.21
CA LEU A 994 2.81 -0.54 11.90
C LEU A 994 2.59 -0.92 13.38
N GLY A 995 1.36 -0.89 13.88
CA GLY A 995 1.06 -1.18 15.29
C GLY A 995 1.53 -0.09 16.28
N LEU A 996 1.65 1.15 15.82
CA LEU A 996 2.16 2.30 16.56
C LEU A 996 1.03 3.23 17.02
N SER A 997 1.13 3.71 18.27
CA SER A 997 0.26 4.72 18.91
C SER A 997 1.05 5.99 19.24
#